data_AF-A0AAW1D0L6-F1
#
_entry.id   AF-A0AAW1D0L6-F1
#
_cell.length_a   1.000
_cell.length_b   1.000
_cell.length_c   1.000
_cell.angle_alpha   90.00
_cell.angle_beta   90.00
_cell.angle_gamma   90.00
#
_symmetry.space_group_name_H-M   'P 1'
#
loop_
_entity.id
_entity.type
_entity.pdbx_description
1 polymer ?
#
loop_
_entity_poly.entity_id
_entity_poly.type
_entity_poly.pdbx_seq_one_letter_code
_entity_poly.pdbx_strand_id
1 'polypeptide(L)'
;MLVFITILDLIATVHAFFGYSNGLQNSWSKHSQHCAGQYQSPVHIESHTAMPLAIPALEIVGFHNLIPRPISMTNNGHSVVIKPSGNGYAKIFGALLEDIYEVEHIHFHWGKKNNRGSEHVINGIRFAMEMHIVTRNQNYSTFNEALMYDDGLAVLAFFFNVREEDNPSLKPITHDMSLVQPDGSVAYLTHTFTLASLLPQNMDYFYTYRGSLTTPPCSEVVTWIVFPDPMPVSISQIAKFRHLSDGNGHLSDNYRHIQHRGHRKIFVRRFPTVLNTYKNIYRIESKCTKVSLYKGPPWRILFFGTDDFALHSLKALCAKLRTGTLIESLGIVTKKGTLVEKFGEDENLPSFVWPIKPVDIENKYDIGMVVSFGKMITNDVIMSFPLGCVNVHASMLPRWRGAAPIIHAVMNGDTETGITIMRIHPHKFDVGEIVRQYRIPIENDETASELEIKLGKYGAHLLMDCVRDLPRCVQKAIPQPNEGVTYAPKIKSEMAIVYWDKMSAIKLYNMHRALNHLYPLTTKWHGRKVKFTEISIDKENFNTNRIRRNDTKQDSDSRKSALAFLNSNTENTSESLKSFSFNDVNNEAGVIVFDKKSKNLNVKCCDGNNIVVKRLKHLGKSMSALDFYNGFVNKRPKDEWRFGS
;
A
#
# COMPACT_ATOMS: atom_id res chain seq x y z
N MET A 1 -40.99 -44.97 -17.91
CA MET A 1 -40.10 -44.72 -19.06
C MET A 1 -40.61 -43.49 -19.83
N LEU A 2 -40.63 -42.31 -19.18
CA LEU A 2 -41.13 -41.04 -19.77
C LEU A 2 -40.58 -39.78 -19.08
N VAL A 3 -39.51 -39.88 -18.28
CA VAL A 3 -38.94 -38.75 -17.51
C VAL A 3 -37.48 -38.42 -17.90
N PHE A 4 -36.88 -39.16 -18.84
CA PHE A 4 -35.49 -38.93 -19.26
C PHE A 4 -35.33 -38.04 -20.52
N ILE A 5 -36.43 -37.55 -21.12
CA ILE A 5 -36.38 -36.72 -22.34
C ILE A 5 -36.35 -35.20 -22.02
N THR A 6 -36.60 -34.76 -20.78
CA THR A 6 -36.86 -33.33 -20.53
C THR A 6 -35.65 -32.47 -20.17
N ILE A 7 -34.48 -33.02 -19.81
CA ILE A 7 -33.33 -32.20 -19.37
C ILE A 7 -32.40 -31.84 -20.53
N LEU A 8 -32.12 -32.78 -21.43
CA LEU A 8 -31.28 -32.54 -22.61
C LEU A 8 -31.95 -31.59 -23.63
N ASP A 9 -33.27 -31.74 -23.84
CA ASP A 9 -34.04 -30.83 -24.70
C ASP A 9 -34.20 -29.44 -24.08
N LEU A 10 -34.30 -29.32 -22.76
CA LEU A 10 -34.33 -28.02 -22.06
C LEU A 10 -32.96 -27.32 -22.14
N ILE A 11 -31.85 -28.04 -22.02
CA ILE A 11 -30.50 -27.49 -22.18
C ILE A 11 -30.26 -27.05 -23.63
N ALA A 12 -30.63 -27.85 -24.62
CA ALA A 12 -30.47 -27.52 -26.04
C ALA A 12 -31.37 -26.35 -26.50
N THR A 13 -32.61 -26.28 -26.02
CA THR A 13 -33.53 -25.16 -26.32
C THR A 13 -33.09 -23.86 -25.64
N VAL A 14 -32.60 -23.89 -24.40
CA VAL A 14 -32.09 -22.69 -23.72
C VAL A 14 -30.83 -22.13 -24.42
N HIS A 15 -29.94 -22.98 -24.95
CA HIS A 15 -28.76 -22.53 -25.70
C HIS A 15 -29.11 -21.81 -27.01
N ALA A 16 -30.15 -22.26 -27.73
CA ALA A 16 -30.55 -21.63 -29.01
C ALA A 16 -31.14 -20.22 -28.84
N PHE A 17 -31.61 -19.86 -27.64
CA PHE A 17 -32.27 -18.58 -27.35
C PHE A 17 -31.51 -17.73 -26.32
N PHE A 18 -30.32 -18.15 -25.90
CA PHE A 18 -29.46 -17.38 -25.02
C PHE A 18 -28.65 -16.35 -25.82
N GLY A 19 -28.64 -15.11 -25.34
CA GLY A 19 -27.87 -14.01 -25.89
C GLY A 19 -28.21 -12.70 -25.21
N TYR A 20 -27.30 -11.74 -25.28
CA TYR A 20 -27.40 -10.48 -24.53
C TYR A 20 -28.07 -9.33 -25.29
N SER A 21 -28.61 -9.56 -26.49
CA SER A 21 -29.40 -8.53 -27.17
C SER A 21 -30.73 -8.27 -26.45
N ASN A 22 -31.25 -7.05 -26.51
CA ASN A 22 -32.53 -6.68 -25.88
C ASN A 22 -33.67 -7.66 -26.22
N GLY A 23 -33.73 -8.10 -27.49
CA GLY A 23 -34.76 -9.03 -27.96
C GLY A 23 -34.66 -10.41 -27.29
N LEU A 24 -33.45 -10.95 -27.18
CA LEU A 24 -33.20 -12.27 -26.58
C LEU A 24 -33.37 -12.25 -25.06
N GLN A 25 -32.86 -11.22 -24.38
CA GLN A 25 -33.02 -11.10 -22.92
C GLN A 25 -34.49 -11.05 -22.50
N ASN A 26 -35.34 -10.36 -23.27
CA ASN A 26 -36.78 -10.27 -23.02
C ASN A 26 -37.53 -11.61 -23.21
N SER A 27 -36.95 -12.57 -23.94
CA SER A 27 -37.52 -13.91 -24.11
C SER A 27 -37.00 -14.95 -23.13
N TRP A 28 -35.97 -14.65 -22.32
CA TRP A 28 -35.39 -15.64 -21.39
C TRP A 28 -36.45 -16.27 -20.47
N SER A 29 -37.39 -15.49 -19.96
CA SER A 29 -38.50 -15.99 -19.11
C SER A 29 -39.47 -16.94 -19.83
N LYS A 30 -39.54 -16.89 -21.16
CA LYS A 30 -40.37 -17.80 -21.96
C LYS A 30 -39.73 -19.18 -22.12
N HIS A 31 -38.40 -19.24 -22.08
CA HIS A 31 -37.63 -20.47 -22.26
C HIS A 31 -37.11 -21.05 -20.94
N SER A 32 -36.98 -20.22 -19.91
CA SER A 32 -36.66 -20.63 -18.54
C SER A 32 -37.51 -19.83 -17.56
N GLN A 33 -38.49 -20.50 -16.95
CA GLN A 33 -39.44 -19.87 -16.03
C GLN A 33 -38.75 -19.24 -14.80
N HIS A 34 -37.58 -19.77 -14.41
CA HIS A 34 -36.73 -19.21 -13.35
C HIS A 34 -36.24 -17.78 -13.66
N CYS A 35 -36.09 -17.41 -14.94
CA CYS A 35 -35.74 -16.03 -15.32
C CYS A 35 -36.86 -15.01 -15.07
N ALA A 36 -38.08 -15.45 -14.73
CA ALA A 36 -39.18 -14.61 -14.26
C ALA A 36 -39.27 -14.53 -12.72
N GLY A 37 -38.27 -15.03 -11.99
CA GLY A 37 -38.25 -15.04 -10.54
C GLY A 37 -38.21 -13.63 -9.91
N GLN A 38 -38.34 -13.59 -8.58
CA GLN A 38 -38.45 -12.32 -7.83
C GLN A 38 -37.10 -11.76 -7.35
N TYR A 39 -36.08 -12.61 -7.30
CA TYR A 39 -34.74 -12.33 -6.77
C TYR A 39 -33.69 -12.34 -7.90
N GLN A 40 -34.06 -11.89 -9.10
CA GLN A 40 -33.17 -11.89 -10.27
C GLN A 40 -31.98 -10.92 -10.14
N SER A 41 -30.83 -11.30 -10.67
CA SER A 41 -29.59 -10.52 -10.73
C SER A 41 -29.18 -10.26 -12.20
N PRO A 42 -28.39 -9.22 -12.50
CA PRO A 42 -27.72 -8.29 -11.57
C PRO A 42 -28.65 -7.16 -11.10
N VAL A 43 -28.35 -6.58 -9.94
CA VAL A 43 -29.10 -5.42 -9.40
C VAL A 43 -28.29 -4.13 -9.48
N HIS A 44 -29.00 -3.00 -9.48
CA HIS A 44 -28.39 -1.71 -9.20
C HIS A 44 -28.22 -1.55 -7.69
N ILE A 45 -26.98 -1.49 -7.25
CA ILE A 45 -26.59 -1.29 -5.86
C ILE A 45 -26.47 0.21 -5.60
N GLU A 46 -27.29 0.70 -4.68
CA GLU A 46 -27.20 2.07 -4.19
C GLU A 46 -26.60 2.06 -2.79
N SER A 47 -25.37 2.58 -2.67
CA SER A 47 -24.59 2.52 -1.42
C SER A 47 -25.31 3.16 -0.23
N HIS A 48 -26.15 4.16 -0.49
CA HIS A 48 -26.92 4.87 0.53
C HIS A 48 -28.16 4.11 1.03
N THR A 49 -28.61 3.08 0.30
CA THR A 49 -29.72 2.19 0.71
C THR A 49 -29.23 0.84 1.24
N ALA A 50 -27.95 0.51 1.02
CA ALA A 50 -27.35 -0.71 1.52
C ALA A 50 -27.33 -0.71 3.06
N MET A 51 -27.77 -1.82 3.65
CA MET A 51 -27.86 -1.99 5.09
C MET A 51 -26.50 -2.38 5.66
N PRO A 52 -25.88 -1.54 6.50
CA PRO A 52 -24.62 -1.91 7.12
C PRO A 52 -24.85 -3.06 8.11
N LEU A 53 -24.03 -4.10 8.00
CA LEU A 53 -24.03 -5.23 8.91
C LEU A 53 -22.59 -5.55 9.31
N ALA A 54 -22.40 -5.97 10.56
CA ALA A 54 -21.13 -6.47 11.08
C ALA A 54 -20.87 -7.87 10.52
N ILE A 55 -20.58 -7.93 9.22
CA ILE A 55 -20.34 -9.17 8.50
C ILE A 55 -18.88 -9.60 8.78
N PRO A 56 -18.62 -10.89 9.11
CA PRO A 56 -17.26 -11.45 9.09
C PRO A 56 -16.50 -11.14 7.79
N ALA A 57 -15.17 -11.19 7.84
CA ALA A 57 -14.36 -11.09 6.62
C ALA A 57 -14.71 -12.25 5.67
N LEU A 58 -14.52 -12.05 4.36
CA LEU A 58 -14.46 -13.14 3.42
C LEU A 58 -13.10 -13.81 3.57
N GLU A 59 -13.09 -15.06 4.01
CA GLU A 59 -11.87 -15.85 4.13
C GLU A 59 -11.63 -16.59 2.82
N ILE A 60 -10.38 -16.56 2.35
CA ILE A 60 -9.96 -17.18 1.09
C ILE A 60 -8.84 -18.19 1.35
N VAL A 61 -9.02 -19.42 0.89
CA VAL A 61 -8.04 -20.51 1.02
C VAL A 61 -7.59 -20.95 -0.35
N GLY A 62 -6.27 -21.10 -0.54
CA GLY A 62 -5.69 -21.54 -1.82
C GLY A 62 -5.57 -20.46 -2.88
N PHE A 63 -6.11 -19.26 -2.68
CA PHE A 63 -6.07 -18.16 -3.65
C PHE A 63 -4.64 -17.65 -3.96
N HIS A 64 -3.70 -17.82 -3.03
CA HIS A 64 -2.29 -17.48 -3.22
C HIS A 64 -1.47 -18.59 -3.88
N ASN A 65 -2.05 -19.77 -4.07
CA ASN A 65 -1.40 -20.86 -4.79
C ASN A 65 -1.55 -20.64 -6.29
N LEU A 66 -0.58 -21.15 -7.06
CA LEU A 66 -0.72 -21.21 -8.51
C LEU A 66 -1.88 -22.11 -8.88
N ILE A 67 -2.71 -21.66 -9.82
CA ILE A 67 -3.85 -22.42 -10.31
C ILE A 67 -3.35 -23.72 -10.97
N PRO A 68 -3.96 -24.88 -10.66
CA PRO A 68 -3.52 -26.18 -11.16
C PRO A 68 -3.73 -26.28 -12.67
N ARG A 69 -2.75 -26.90 -13.34
CA ARG A 69 -2.77 -27.16 -14.78
C ARG A 69 -3.37 -28.54 -15.08
N PRO A 70 -3.91 -28.76 -16.29
CA PRO A 70 -4.14 -27.77 -17.35
C PRO A 70 -5.22 -26.73 -16.97
N ILE A 71 -5.10 -25.50 -17.49
CA ILE A 71 -6.09 -24.43 -17.30
C ILE A 71 -6.77 -24.19 -18.64
N SER A 72 -8.03 -24.61 -18.76
CA SER A 72 -8.82 -24.38 -19.97
C SER A 72 -9.34 -22.94 -20.00
N MET A 73 -9.30 -22.35 -21.19
CA MET A 73 -9.95 -21.10 -21.55
C MET A 73 -10.89 -21.41 -22.72
N THR A 74 -12.16 -21.06 -22.57
CA THR A 74 -13.21 -21.37 -23.54
C THR A 74 -13.96 -20.11 -23.91
N ASN A 75 -14.08 -19.82 -25.20
CA ASN A 75 -15.10 -18.89 -25.67
C ASN A 75 -16.37 -19.70 -25.94
N ASN A 76 -17.42 -19.46 -25.15
CA ASN A 76 -18.69 -20.18 -25.27
C ASN A 76 -19.75 -19.41 -26.06
N GLY A 77 -19.33 -18.41 -26.84
CA GLY A 77 -20.22 -17.54 -27.63
C GLY A 77 -20.85 -16.42 -26.81
N HIS A 78 -20.72 -16.45 -25.49
CA HIS A 78 -21.36 -15.51 -24.57
C HIS A 78 -20.37 -14.85 -23.60
N SER A 79 -19.26 -15.52 -23.29
CA SER A 79 -18.18 -15.03 -22.44
C SER A 79 -16.90 -15.84 -22.70
N VAL A 80 -15.79 -15.40 -22.10
CA VAL A 80 -14.61 -16.22 -21.91
C VAL A 80 -14.63 -16.84 -20.52
N VAL A 81 -14.63 -18.17 -20.48
CA VAL A 81 -14.67 -18.99 -19.26
C VAL A 81 -13.31 -19.60 -19.03
N ILE A 82 -12.76 -19.44 -17.83
CA ILE A 82 -11.48 -20.02 -17.42
C ILE A 82 -11.75 -21.06 -16.35
N LYS A 83 -11.38 -22.31 -16.63
CA LYS A 83 -11.59 -23.44 -15.74
C LYS A 83 -10.31 -24.26 -15.58
N PRO A 84 -9.75 -24.36 -14.35
CA PRO A 84 -8.59 -25.19 -14.09
C PRO A 84 -8.94 -26.67 -13.92
N SER A 85 -7.91 -27.52 -13.99
CA SER A 85 -8.04 -28.95 -13.79
C SER A 85 -8.10 -29.31 -12.31
N GLY A 86 -9.07 -30.14 -11.93
CA GLY A 86 -9.28 -30.61 -10.57
C GLY A 86 -10.22 -29.73 -9.73
N ASN A 87 -10.78 -30.33 -8.69
CA ASN A 87 -11.70 -29.65 -7.76
C ASN A 87 -10.98 -29.24 -6.48
N GLY A 88 -11.57 -28.29 -5.73
CA GLY A 88 -11.12 -27.94 -4.37
C GLY A 88 -9.79 -27.20 -4.28
N TYR A 89 -9.24 -26.69 -5.38
CA TYR A 89 -7.94 -25.98 -5.39
C TYR A 89 -7.97 -24.63 -4.68
N ALA A 90 -9.16 -24.03 -4.59
CA ALA A 90 -9.40 -22.78 -3.87
C ALA A 90 -10.81 -22.79 -3.26
N LYS A 91 -10.95 -22.19 -2.08
CA LYS A 91 -12.19 -22.16 -1.31
C LYS A 91 -12.42 -20.80 -0.67
N ILE A 92 -13.68 -20.51 -0.37
CA ILE A 92 -14.10 -19.33 0.38
C ILE A 92 -15.06 -19.71 1.51
N PHE A 93 -15.06 -18.93 2.59
CA PHE A 93 -16.04 -19.02 3.69
C PHE A 93 -16.07 -17.67 4.43
N GLY A 94 -16.91 -17.55 5.46
CA GLY A 94 -17.14 -16.27 6.13
C GLY A 94 -18.11 -15.39 5.35
N ALA A 95 -17.96 -14.07 5.40
CA ALA A 95 -19.00 -13.15 4.93
C ALA A 95 -20.38 -13.51 5.52
N LEU A 96 -21.42 -13.69 4.69
CA LEU A 96 -22.72 -14.25 5.08
C LEU A 96 -22.91 -15.69 4.59
N LEU A 97 -21.82 -16.40 4.30
CA LEU A 97 -21.85 -17.79 3.88
C LEU A 97 -21.93 -18.69 5.11
N GLU A 98 -22.88 -19.63 5.11
CA GLU A 98 -23.05 -20.59 6.20
C GLU A 98 -22.10 -21.80 6.07
N ASP A 99 -21.72 -22.12 4.83
CA ASP A 99 -20.85 -23.23 4.49
C ASP A 99 -19.54 -22.79 3.81
N ILE A 100 -18.70 -23.77 3.48
CA ILE A 100 -17.50 -23.60 2.66
C ILE A 100 -17.89 -23.77 1.19
N TYR A 101 -17.40 -22.87 0.33
CA TYR A 101 -17.64 -22.89 -1.10
C TYR A 101 -16.33 -23.09 -1.84
N GLU A 102 -16.33 -23.89 -2.90
CA GLU A 102 -15.16 -24.17 -3.73
C GLU A 102 -15.26 -23.53 -5.11
N VAL A 103 -14.13 -23.03 -5.62
CA VAL A 103 -14.09 -22.33 -6.91
C VAL A 103 -14.31 -23.30 -8.07
N GLU A 104 -15.29 -22.99 -8.92
CA GLU A 104 -15.65 -23.76 -10.11
C GLU A 104 -15.00 -23.22 -11.37
N HIS A 105 -15.16 -21.92 -11.63
CA HIS A 105 -14.61 -21.24 -12.81
C HIS A 105 -14.62 -19.72 -12.63
N ILE A 106 -13.96 -19.04 -13.56
CA ILE A 106 -13.94 -17.58 -13.69
C ILE A 106 -14.53 -17.21 -15.05
N HIS A 107 -15.32 -16.14 -15.14
CA HIS A 107 -15.75 -15.59 -16.42
C HIS A 107 -15.86 -14.06 -16.37
N PHE A 108 -16.00 -13.43 -17.54
CA PHE A 108 -15.95 -11.98 -17.69
C PHE A 108 -17.14 -11.41 -18.47
N HIS A 109 -17.54 -10.21 -18.11
CA HIS A 109 -18.54 -9.39 -18.82
C HIS A 109 -17.91 -8.05 -19.18
N TRP A 110 -18.13 -7.57 -20.39
CA TRP A 110 -17.55 -6.34 -20.91
C TRP A 110 -18.49 -5.62 -21.86
N GLY A 111 -18.24 -4.32 -21.98
CA GLY A 111 -19.00 -3.43 -22.84
C GLY A 111 -18.29 -3.16 -24.14
N LYS A 112 -19.04 -2.81 -25.17
CA LYS A 112 -18.52 -2.22 -26.42
C LYS A 112 -17.77 -0.91 -26.16
N LYS A 113 -18.18 -0.15 -25.14
CA LYS A 113 -17.57 1.12 -24.71
C LYS A 113 -16.99 1.02 -23.29
N ASN A 114 -16.05 1.90 -22.97
CA ASN A 114 -15.31 1.91 -21.70
C ASN A 114 -16.14 2.32 -20.47
N ASN A 115 -17.42 2.64 -20.62
CA ASN A 115 -18.31 3.12 -19.56
C ASN A 115 -19.60 2.30 -19.41
N ARG A 116 -19.64 1.06 -19.92
CA ARG A 116 -20.86 0.24 -19.94
C ARG A 116 -20.63 -1.25 -20.19
N GLY A 117 -20.06 -1.99 -19.25
CA GLY A 117 -19.73 -3.40 -19.44
C GLY A 117 -19.87 -4.31 -18.24
N SER A 118 -19.82 -3.76 -17.02
CA SER A 118 -20.17 -4.52 -15.82
C SER A 118 -21.65 -4.88 -15.84
N GLU A 119 -22.00 -6.05 -15.33
CA GLU A 119 -23.37 -6.49 -15.11
C GLU A 119 -24.03 -5.66 -14.00
N HIS A 120 -23.35 -5.56 -12.86
CA HIS A 120 -23.78 -4.72 -11.74
C HIS A 120 -23.55 -3.25 -12.04
N VAL A 121 -24.40 -2.42 -11.43
CA VAL A 121 -24.29 -0.97 -11.42
C VAL A 121 -24.20 -0.52 -9.97
N ILE A 122 -23.24 0.36 -9.66
CA ILE A 122 -23.09 0.92 -8.31
C ILE A 122 -23.30 2.43 -8.38
N ASN A 123 -24.27 2.96 -7.65
CA ASN A 123 -24.59 4.40 -7.62
C ASN A 123 -24.76 5.03 -9.01
N GLY A 124 -25.35 4.27 -9.95
CA GLY A 124 -25.56 4.70 -11.33
C GLY A 124 -24.35 4.54 -12.25
N ILE A 125 -23.21 4.07 -11.73
CA ILE A 125 -21.98 3.84 -12.49
C ILE A 125 -21.94 2.38 -12.97
N ARG A 126 -21.79 2.21 -14.28
CA ARG A 126 -21.45 0.94 -14.92
C ARG A 126 -20.00 0.97 -15.37
N PHE A 127 -19.21 -0.01 -14.96
CA PHE A 127 -17.78 -0.10 -15.23
C PHE A 127 -17.51 -0.73 -16.60
N ALA A 128 -16.27 -0.68 -17.09
CA ALA A 128 -15.93 -1.15 -18.44
C ALA A 128 -16.05 -2.68 -18.60
N MET A 129 -15.76 -3.40 -17.52
CA MET A 129 -15.75 -4.86 -17.46
C MET A 129 -16.00 -5.32 -16.02
N GLU A 130 -16.50 -6.53 -15.84
CA GLU A 130 -16.71 -7.21 -14.57
C GLU A 130 -16.24 -8.67 -14.68
N MET A 131 -15.57 -9.16 -13.65
CA MET A 131 -15.15 -10.56 -13.53
C MET A 131 -15.96 -11.23 -12.42
N HIS A 132 -16.42 -12.44 -12.71
CA HIS A 132 -17.07 -13.31 -11.74
C HIS A 132 -16.19 -14.51 -11.42
N ILE A 133 -15.94 -14.75 -10.13
CA ILE A 133 -15.42 -16.03 -9.63
C ILE A 133 -16.61 -16.79 -9.07
N VAL A 134 -17.00 -17.86 -9.75
CA VAL A 134 -18.15 -18.69 -9.37
C VAL A 134 -17.67 -19.78 -8.43
N THR A 135 -18.35 -19.92 -7.30
CA THR A 135 -18.05 -20.94 -6.29
C THR A 135 -19.30 -21.74 -5.95
N ARG A 136 -19.14 -23.05 -5.71
CA ARG A 136 -20.20 -23.99 -5.33
C ARG A 136 -20.08 -24.37 -3.87
N ASN A 137 -21.20 -24.44 -3.16
CA ASN A 137 -21.25 -25.00 -1.80
C ASN A 137 -20.74 -26.45 -1.79
N GLN A 138 -19.74 -26.74 -0.95
CA GLN A 138 -19.11 -28.05 -0.88
C GLN A 138 -20.05 -29.18 -0.42
N ASN A 139 -21.22 -28.84 0.13
CA ASN A 139 -22.26 -29.80 0.50
C ASN A 139 -22.92 -30.48 -0.72
N TYR A 140 -22.83 -29.88 -1.91
CA TYR A 140 -23.35 -30.44 -3.15
C TYR A 140 -22.21 -30.99 -4.00
N SER A 141 -22.34 -32.20 -4.52
CA SER A 141 -21.25 -32.88 -5.24
C SER A 141 -21.00 -32.28 -6.63
N THR A 142 -22.02 -31.71 -7.25
CA THR A 142 -21.93 -31.18 -8.63
C THR A 142 -22.52 -29.79 -8.75
N PHE A 143 -22.06 -29.03 -9.76
CA PHE A 143 -22.62 -27.73 -10.11
C PHE A 143 -24.14 -27.80 -10.34
N ASN A 144 -24.60 -28.82 -11.08
CA ASN A 144 -26.03 -28.99 -11.39
C ASN A 144 -26.88 -29.31 -10.16
N GLU A 145 -26.34 -30.07 -9.21
CA GLU A 145 -27.00 -30.33 -7.92
C GLU A 145 -27.13 -29.04 -7.11
N ALA A 146 -26.06 -28.25 -7.03
CA ALA A 146 -26.10 -26.96 -6.34
C ALA A 146 -27.16 -26.00 -6.91
N LEU A 147 -27.45 -26.04 -8.22
CA LEU A 147 -28.50 -25.23 -8.83
C LEU A 147 -29.93 -25.55 -8.33
N MET A 148 -30.11 -26.62 -7.56
CA MET A 148 -31.39 -27.02 -6.99
C MET A 148 -31.65 -26.43 -5.59
N TYR A 149 -30.67 -25.77 -4.98
CA TYR A 149 -30.71 -25.28 -3.60
C TYR A 149 -30.39 -23.78 -3.52
N ASP A 150 -31.05 -23.05 -2.63
CA ASP A 150 -30.98 -21.58 -2.56
C ASP A 150 -29.62 -21.03 -2.06
N ASP A 151 -28.83 -21.88 -1.43
CA ASP A 151 -27.45 -21.67 -0.98
C ASP A 151 -26.42 -22.40 -1.88
N GLY A 152 -26.83 -22.84 -3.07
CA GLY A 152 -25.99 -23.65 -3.94
C GLY A 152 -24.68 -22.97 -4.36
N LEU A 153 -24.72 -21.65 -4.61
CA LEU A 153 -23.61 -20.90 -5.17
C LEU A 153 -23.31 -19.62 -4.39
N ALA A 154 -22.03 -19.24 -4.38
CA ALA A 154 -21.59 -17.89 -4.05
C ALA A 154 -20.75 -17.34 -5.20
N VAL A 155 -20.98 -16.08 -5.58
CA VAL A 155 -20.27 -15.44 -6.70
C VAL A 155 -19.59 -14.17 -6.23
N LEU A 156 -18.28 -14.11 -6.43
CA LEU A 156 -17.47 -12.93 -6.18
C LEU A 156 -17.41 -12.08 -7.45
N ALA A 157 -17.80 -10.81 -7.35
CA ALA A 157 -17.85 -9.89 -8.47
C ALA A 157 -16.85 -8.74 -8.33
N PHE A 158 -16.06 -8.50 -9.37
CA PHE A 158 -14.98 -7.50 -9.39
C PHE A 158 -15.05 -6.61 -10.63
N PHE A 159 -15.08 -5.30 -10.42
CA PHE A 159 -15.12 -4.33 -11.53
C PHE A 159 -13.74 -4.02 -12.10
N PHE A 160 -13.72 -3.60 -13.36
CA PHE A 160 -12.55 -3.07 -14.03
C PHE A 160 -12.83 -1.72 -14.68
N ASN A 161 -11.88 -0.80 -14.53
CA ASN A 161 -11.89 0.50 -15.19
C ASN A 161 -10.69 0.66 -16.11
N VAL A 162 -10.94 1.33 -17.24
CA VAL A 162 -9.91 1.55 -18.25
C VAL A 162 -8.85 2.52 -17.72
N ARG A 163 -7.57 2.14 -17.83
CA ARG A 163 -6.38 2.94 -17.52
C ARG A 163 -5.42 2.93 -18.72
N GLU A 164 -4.37 3.74 -18.65
CA GLU A 164 -3.34 3.81 -19.69
C GLU A 164 -2.45 2.56 -19.70
N GLU A 165 -2.03 2.12 -18.51
CA GLU A 165 -1.11 0.99 -18.34
C GLU A 165 -1.82 -0.37 -18.33
N ASP A 166 -1.17 -1.37 -18.92
CA ASP A 166 -1.57 -2.76 -18.85
C ASP A 166 -1.56 -3.26 -17.40
N ASN A 167 -2.63 -3.94 -16.98
CA ASN A 167 -2.67 -4.64 -15.71
C ASN A 167 -1.84 -5.94 -15.82
N PRO A 168 -0.70 -6.08 -15.12
CA PRO A 168 0.15 -7.26 -15.25
C PRO A 168 -0.56 -8.55 -14.84
N SER A 169 -1.51 -8.49 -13.91
CA SER A 169 -2.26 -9.66 -13.45
C SER A 169 -3.19 -10.25 -14.51
N LEU A 170 -3.64 -9.44 -15.48
CA LEU A 170 -4.44 -9.93 -16.61
C LEU A 170 -3.57 -10.49 -17.75
N LYS A 171 -2.24 -10.34 -17.69
CA LYS A 171 -1.34 -10.80 -18.76
C LYS A 171 -1.45 -12.30 -19.04
N PRO A 172 -1.50 -13.21 -18.04
CA PRO A 172 -1.63 -14.65 -18.28
C PRO A 172 -2.91 -15.03 -19.03
N ILE A 173 -3.97 -14.25 -18.86
CA ILE A 173 -5.28 -14.44 -19.51
C ILE A 173 -5.25 -13.80 -20.91
N THR A 174 -4.84 -12.55 -21.00
CA THR A 174 -4.88 -11.77 -22.24
C THR A 174 -3.79 -12.16 -23.23
N HIS A 175 -2.75 -12.89 -22.83
CA HIS A 175 -1.71 -13.38 -23.74
C HIS A 175 -2.26 -14.42 -24.72
N ASP A 176 -3.04 -15.38 -24.23
CA ASP A 176 -3.56 -16.51 -25.01
C ASP A 176 -4.98 -16.27 -25.57
N MET A 177 -5.57 -15.09 -25.30
CA MET A 177 -6.96 -14.76 -25.67
C MET A 177 -7.26 -14.92 -27.16
N SER A 178 -6.28 -14.66 -28.04
CA SER A 178 -6.46 -14.82 -29.49
C SER A 178 -6.66 -16.27 -29.93
N LEU A 179 -6.22 -17.24 -29.12
CA LEU A 179 -6.39 -18.66 -29.40
C LEU A 179 -7.85 -19.11 -29.27
N VAL A 180 -8.66 -18.35 -28.53
CA VAL A 180 -10.09 -18.61 -28.31
C VAL A 180 -10.98 -17.58 -28.99
N GLN A 181 -10.48 -16.92 -30.04
CA GLN A 181 -11.25 -15.87 -30.71
C GLN A 181 -12.58 -16.38 -31.29
N PRO A 182 -12.64 -17.52 -32.01
CA PRO A 182 -13.91 -18.03 -32.54
C PRO A 182 -14.86 -18.52 -31.44
N ASP A 183 -16.16 -18.44 -31.70
CA ASP A 183 -17.17 -19.10 -30.85
C ASP A 183 -16.92 -20.63 -30.78
N GLY A 184 -17.17 -21.21 -29.61
CA GLY A 184 -17.01 -22.63 -29.30
C GLY A 184 -15.56 -23.11 -29.14
N SER A 185 -14.57 -22.23 -29.29
CA SER A 185 -13.16 -22.60 -29.23
C SER A 185 -12.65 -22.78 -27.79
N VAL A 186 -11.71 -23.72 -27.63
CA VAL A 186 -11.07 -24.05 -26.35
C VAL A 186 -9.55 -24.02 -26.55
N ALA A 187 -8.84 -23.35 -25.64
CA ALA A 187 -7.39 -23.37 -25.55
C ALA A 187 -6.95 -23.65 -24.11
N TYR A 188 -5.67 -23.98 -23.93
CA TYR A 188 -5.07 -24.16 -22.62
C TYR A 188 -4.03 -23.07 -22.37
N LEU A 189 -4.12 -22.40 -21.22
CA LEU A 189 -3.23 -21.30 -20.90
C LEU A 189 -1.76 -21.77 -20.79
N THR A 190 -0.89 -21.04 -21.47
CA THR A 190 0.55 -21.26 -21.47
C THR A 190 1.19 -20.83 -20.16
N HIS A 191 0.56 -19.86 -19.47
CA HIS A 191 0.99 -19.32 -18.19
C HIS A 191 0.00 -19.65 -17.07
N THR A 192 0.51 -19.87 -15.85
CA THR A 192 -0.32 -19.99 -14.65
C THR A 192 -0.28 -18.68 -13.87
N PHE A 193 -1.22 -18.51 -12.95
CA PHE A 193 -1.37 -17.33 -12.10
C PHE A 193 -2.01 -17.74 -10.78
N THR A 194 -2.07 -16.83 -9.81
CA THR A 194 -2.79 -17.02 -8.55
C THR A 194 -4.13 -16.29 -8.63
N LEU A 195 -5.20 -16.82 -8.05
CA LEU A 195 -6.49 -16.11 -7.99
C LEU A 195 -6.33 -14.76 -7.28
N ALA A 196 -5.50 -14.71 -6.22
CA ALA A 196 -5.18 -13.50 -5.48
C ALA A 196 -4.60 -12.38 -6.36
N SER A 197 -3.91 -12.70 -7.46
CA SER A 197 -3.41 -11.69 -8.40
C SER A 197 -4.53 -10.94 -9.14
N LEU A 198 -5.71 -11.56 -9.25
CA LEU A 198 -6.92 -11.00 -9.87
C LEU A 198 -7.88 -10.37 -8.85
N LEU A 199 -7.44 -10.16 -7.60
CA LEU A 199 -8.26 -9.55 -6.55
C LEU A 199 -7.83 -8.10 -6.27
N PRO A 200 -8.77 -7.22 -5.85
CA PRO A 200 -8.42 -5.88 -5.37
C PRO A 200 -7.64 -5.95 -4.06
N GLN A 201 -6.88 -4.89 -3.75
CA GLN A 201 -6.11 -4.83 -2.50
C GLN A 201 -7.00 -4.79 -1.25
N ASN A 202 -8.22 -4.30 -1.38
CA ASN A 202 -9.21 -4.19 -0.32
C ASN A 202 -10.34 -5.21 -0.56
N MET A 203 -10.32 -6.29 0.22
CA MET A 203 -11.38 -7.31 0.25
C MET A 203 -12.30 -7.14 1.48
N ASP A 204 -12.08 -6.10 2.29
CA ASP A 204 -12.84 -5.87 3.52
C ASP A 204 -14.15 -5.12 3.27
N TYR A 205 -14.25 -4.40 2.16
CA TYR A 205 -15.43 -3.64 1.79
C TYR A 205 -16.15 -4.30 0.61
N PHE A 206 -17.31 -4.90 0.87
CA PHE A 206 -18.13 -5.54 -0.14
C PHE A 206 -19.62 -5.38 0.16
N TYR A 207 -20.42 -5.46 -0.89
CA TYR A 207 -21.87 -5.64 -0.79
C TYR A 207 -22.21 -7.10 -0.91
N THR A 208 -23.25 -7.55 -0.21
CA THR A 208 -23.74 -8.93 -0.36
C THR A 208 -25.26 -9.00 -0.33
N TYR A 209 -25.81 -9.86 -1.17
CA TYR A 209 -27.25 -10.09 -1.30
C TYR A 209 -27.53 -11.45 -1.93
N ARG A 210 -28.69 -12.05 -1.62
CA ARG A 210 -29.18 -13.24 -2.33
C ARG A 210 -29.80 -12.86 -3.66
N GLY A 211 -29.51 -13.63 -4.71
CA GLY A 211 -30.06 -13.39 -6.03
C GLY A 211 -29.87 -14.57 -6.98
N SER A 212 -29.93 -14.29 -8.28
CA SER A 212 -29.84 -15.32 -9.32
C SER A 212 -28.50 -15.38 -10.02
N LEU A 213 -28.31 -16.42 -10.83
CA LEU A 213 -27.39 -16.35 -11.97
C LEU A 213 -27.83 -15.22 -12.92
N THR A 214 -26.86 -14.58 -13.58
CA THR A 214 -27.10 -13.52 -14.58
C THR A 214 -27.28 -14.05 -16.00
N THR A 215 -27.28 -15.37 -16.15
CA THR A 215 -27.54 -16.09 -17.40
C THR A 215 -28.59 -17.16 -17.16
N PRO A 216 -29.33 -17.60 -18.20
CA PRO A 216 -30.23 -18.74 -18.11
C PRO A 216 -29.53 -19.98 -17.51
N PRO A 217 -30.18 -20.73 -16.61
CA PRO A 217 -31.61 -20.66 -16.27
C PRO A 217 -31.99 -19.54 -15.27
N CYS A 218 -31.08 -18.65 -14.89
CA CYS A 218 -31.34 -17.58 -13.92
C CYS A 218 -31.83 -18.10 -12.55
N SER A 219 -31.34 -19.27 -12.12
CA SER A 219 -31.68 -19.87 -10.83
C SER A 219 -31.32 -18.93 -9.68
N GLU A 220 -32.25 -18.75 -8.74
CA GLU A 220 -32.15 -17.86 -7.56
C GLU A 220 -31.40 -18.54 -6.40
N VAL A 221 -30.18 -18.96 -6.70
CA VAL A 221 -29.34 -19.84 -5.86
C VAL A 221 -28.02 -19.21 -5.45
N VAL A 222 -27.87 -17.89 -5.69
CA VAL A 222 -26.58 -17.21 -5.61
C VAL A 222 -26.56 -16.26 -4.43
N THR A 223 -25.58 -16.42 -3.55
CA THR A 223 -25.13 -15.34 -2.66
C THR A 223 -24.08 -14.51 -3.38
N TRP A 224 -24.45 -13.29 -3.79
CA TRP A 224 -23.55 -12.34 -4.43
C TRP A 224 -22.66 -11.67 -3.40
N ILE A 225 -21.37 -11.52 -3.72
CA ILE A 225 -20.39 -10.74 -2.95
C ILE A 225 -19.69 -9.79 -3.93
N VAL A 226 -20.07 -8.52 -3.89
CA VAL A 226 -19.70 -7.52 -4.91
C VAL A 226 -18.70 -6.54 -4.34
N PHE A 227 -17.49 -6.50 -4.91
CA PHE A 227 -16.40 -5.63 -4.51
C PHE A 227 -16.41 -4.33 -5.32
N PRO A 228 -16.65 -3.17 -4.69
CA PRO A 228 -16.89 -1.91 -5.41
C PRO A 228 -15.62 -1.21 -5.90
N ASP A 229 -14.43 -1.61 -5.44
CA ASP A 229 -13.16 -1.00 -5.81
C ASP A 229 -12.69 -1.57 -7.17
N PRO A 230 -12.69 -0.77 -8.26
CA PRO A 230 -12.39 -1.29 -9.59
C PRO A 230 -10.89 -1.50 -9.80
N MET A 231 -10.55 -2.63 -10.43
CA MET A 231 -9.19 -2.94 -10.87
C MET A 231 -8.86 -2.26 -12.21
N PRO A 232 -7.57 -1.97 -12.49
CA PRO A 232 -7.19 -1.40 -13.78
C PRO A 232 -7.29 -2.45 -14.90
N VAL A 233 -7.66 -2.02 -16.10
CA VAL A 233 -7.48 -2.75 -17.36
C VAL A 233 -7.07 -1.74 -18.43
N SER A 234 -6.11 -2.04 -19.30
CA SER A 234 -5.76 -1.08 -20.36
C SER A 234 -6.71 -1.14 -21.54
N ILE A 235 -6.63 -0.13 -22.43
CA ILE A 235 -7.30 -0.15 -23.72
C ILE A 235 -6.87 -1.38 -24.54
N SER A 236 -5.57 -1.73 -24.53
CA SER A 236 -5.03 -2.86 -25.28
C SER A 236 -5.59 -4.19 -24.78
N GLN A 237 -5.73 -4.33 -23.46
CA GLN A 237 -6.23 -5.55 -22.82
C GLN A 237 -7.72 -5.73 -23.05
N ILE A 238 -8.54 -4.71 -22.82
CA ILE A 238 -10.00 -4.80 -23.04
C ILE A 238 -10.35 -5.01 -24.52
N ALA A 239 -9.52 -4.51 -25.45
CA ALA A 239 -9.69 -4.74 -26.88
C ALA A 239 -9.60 -6.23 -27.25
N LYS A 240 -8.78 -7.02 -26.53
CA LYS A 240 -8.68 -8.47 -26.75
C LYS A 240 -9.96 -9.20 -26.38
N PHE A 241 -10.63 -8.82 -25.29
CA PHE A 241 -11.95 -9.36 -24.94
C PHE A 241 -13.00 -9.01 -26.00
N ARG A 242 -13.01 -7.76 -26.46
CA ARG A 242 -13.92 -7.27 -27.53
C ARG A 242 -13.65 -7.89 -28.89
N HIS A 243 -12.51 -8.55 -29.08
CA HIS A 243 -12.16 -9.20 -30.34
C HIS A 243 -12.74 -10.61 -30.44
N LEU A 244 -13.15 -11.23 -29.33
CA LEU A 244 -13.81 -12.54 -29.33
C LEU A 244 -15.09 -12.51 -30.17
N SER A 245 -15.48 -13.67 -30.70
CA SER A 245 -16.66 -13.84 -31.56
C SER A 245 -17.80 -14.54 -30.83
N ASP A 246 -19.03 -14.16 -31.16
CA ASP A 246 -20.29 -14.81 -30.74
C ASP A 246 -20.92 -15.65 -31.88
N GLY A 247 -20.12 -15.97 -32.91
CA GLY A 247 -20.57 -16.67 -34.12
C GLY A 247 -21.23 -15.75 -35.16
N ASN A 248 -21.72 -14.57 -34.76
CA ASN A 248 -22.40 -13.61 -35.65
C ASN A 248 -21.63 -12.28 -35.81
N GLY A 249 -20.52 -12.11 -35.10
CA GLY A 249 -19.67 -10.93 -35.16
C GLY A 249 -18.70 -10.86 -33.98
N HIS A 250 -18.49 -9.67 -33.45
CA HIS A 250 -17.72 -9.48 -32.22
C HIS A 250 -18.62 -9.57 -30.99
N LEU A 251 -18.24 -10.42 -30.04
CA LEU A 251 -18.85 -10.52 -28.73
C LEU A 251 -18.65 -9.20 -27.97
N SER A 252 -19.74 -8.44 -27.89
CA SER A 252 -19.76 -7.11 -27.27
C SER A 252 -21.06 -6.90 -26.49
N ASP A 253 -20.99 -6.10 -25.42
CA ASP A 253 -22.11 -5.87 -24.50
C ASP A 253 -22.70 -7.19 -23.94
N ASN A 254 -21.82 -8.08 -23.47
CA ASN A 254 -22.20 -9.41 -22.99
C ASN A 254 -22.64 -9.42 -21.52
N TYR A 255 -23.54 -8.52 -21.17
CA TYR A 255 -24.06 -8.36 -19.81
C TYR A 255 -25.59 -8.34 -19.79
N ARG A 256 -26.19 -8.84 -18.71
CA ARG A 256 -27.63 -8.80 -18.50
C ARG A 256 -28.09 -7.39 -18.12
N HIS A 257 -29.32 -7.05 -18.49
CA HIS A 257 -30.01 -5.86 -18.03
C HIS A 257 -30.17 -5.87 -16.51
N ILE A 258 -30.15 -4.68 -15.88
CA ILE A 258 -30.44 -4.57 -14.46
C ILE A 258 -31.83 -5.11 -14.17
N GLN A 259 -31.91 -5.99 -13.18
CA GLN A 259 -33.13 -6.58 -12.68
C GLN A 259 -33.66 -5.77 -11.49
N HIS A 260 -34.96 -5.82 -11.27
CA HIS A 260 -35.58 -5.14 -10.13
C HIS A 260 -35.06 -5.72 -8.82
N ARG A 261 -34.56 -4.87 -7.94
CA ARG A 261 -34.12 -5.28 -6.59
C ARG A 261 -35.27 -5.90 -5.78
N GLY A 262 -36.50 -5.49 -6.03
CA GLY A 262 -37.66 -5.91 -5.24
C GLY A 262 -37.50 -5.53 -3.77
N HIS A 263 -37.93 -6.42 -2.88
CA HIS A 263 -37.83 -6.24 -1.42
C HIS A 263 -36.49 -6.71 -0.81
N ARG A 264 -35.51 -7.09 -1.65
CA ARG A 264 -34.20 -7.56 -1.17
C ARG A 264 -33.45 -6.47 -0.42
N LYS A 265 -32.92 -6.85 0.73
CA LYS A 265 -31.91 -6.08 1.44
C LYS A 265 -30.56 -6.39 0.81
N ILE A 266 -29.85 -5.33 0.42
CA ILE A 266 -28.43 -5.43 0.09
C ILE A 266 -27.68 -5.06 1.35
N PHE A 267 -26.86 -5.96 1.85
CA PHE A 267 -26.01 -5.68 2.99
C PHE A 267 -24.68 -5.12 2.51
N VAL A 268 -24.08 -4.25 3.30
CA VAL A 268 -22.70 -3.83 3.10
C VAL A 268 -21.91 -4.24 4.33
N ARG A 269 -20.79 -4.93 4.12
CA ARG A 269 -19.88 -5.22 5.21
C ARG A 269 -19.36 -3.90 5.75
N ARG A 270 -19.76 -3.59 6.97
CA ARG A 270 -19.35 -2.42 7.70
C ARG A 270 -19.14 -2.88 9.13
N PHE A 271 -17.91 -2.80 9.63
CA PHE A 271 -17.68 -2.91 11.07
C PHE A 271 -18.64 -1.96 11.80
N PRO A 272 -19.17 -2.34 12.98
CA PRO A 272 -20.05 -1.47 13.75
C PRO A 272 -19.29 -0.19 14.05
N THR A 273 -19.48 0.78 13.18
CA THR A 273 -19.09 2.15 13.38
C THR A 273 -20.30 2.73 14.09
N VAL A 274 -20.07 3.26 15.29
CA VAL A 274 -20.99 4.08 16.10
C VAL A 274 -21.47 5.35 15.36
N LEU A 275 -21.36 5.39 14.03
CA LEU A 275 -21.65 6.51 13.14
C LEU A 275 -23.08 6.50 12.54
N ASN A 276 -23.95 5.54 12.87
CA ASN A 276 -25.29 5.49 12.25
C ASN A 276 -26.44 6.09 13.09
N THR A 277 -26.23 6.46 14.36
CA THR A 277 -27.25 7.21 15.13
C THR A 277 -27.37 8.67 14.68
N TYR A 278 -26.38 9.20 13.95
CA TYR A 278 -26.34 10.63 13.56
C TYR A 278 -26.75 10.91 12.10
N LYS A 279 -26.94 9.89 11.25
CA LYS A 279 -27.30 10.11 9.83
C LYS A 279 -28.80 10.21 9.55
N ASN A 280 -29.67 9.80 10.48
CA ASN A 280 -31.13 9.87 10.30
C ASN A 280 -31.76 11.23 10.66
N ILE A 281 -30.98 12.23 11.08
CA ILE A 281 -31.51 13.59 11.39
C ILE A 281 -31.35 14.56 10.20
N TYR A 282 -30.54 14.25 9.18
CA TYR A 282 -30.23 15.19 8.09
C TYR A 282 -30.62 14.71 6.70
N ARG A 283 -31.90 14.32 6.55
CA ARG A 283 -32.53 14.27 5.23
C ARG A 283 -33.97 14.81 5.28
N ILE A 284 -34.11 16.04 5.77
CA ILE A 284 -35.16 16.96 5.32
C ILE A 284 -34.43 18.17 4.76
N GLU A 285 -34.49 18.26 3.43
CA GLU A 285 -34.36 19.39 2.52
C GLU A 285 -33.27 20.46 2.71
N SER A 286 -32.64 20.73 1.57
CA SER A 286 -32.17 22.02 1.09
C SER A 286 -32.92 23.23 1.66
N LYS A 287 -32.38 23.81 2.74
CA LYS A 287 -32.03 25.23 2.94
C LYS A 287 -31.61 25.42 4.40
N CYS A 288 -30.69 26.36 4.63
CA CYS A 288 -30.18 26.81 5.94
C CYS A 288 -29.18 25.90 6.69
N THR A 289 -27.92 26.37 6.71
CA THR A 289 -27.01 26.45 7.87
C THR A 289 -27.23 25.48 9.03
N LYS A 290 -26.28 24.55 9.23
CA LYS A 290 -25.70 24.18 10.55
C LYS A 290 -24.43 23.34 10.39
N VAL A 291 -23.29 24.01 10.47
CA VAL A 291 -22.02 23.45 10.94
C VAL A 291 -22.19 23.19 12.44
N SER A 292 -22.07 21.93 12.91
CA SER A 292 -21.75 21.56 14.31
C SER A 292 -22.02 20.07 14.55
N LEU A 293 -20.99 19.22 14.40
CA LEU A 293 -20.96 17.87 14.99
C LEU A 293 -19.65 17.53 15.69
N TYR A 294 -18.71 18.47 15.72
CA TYR A 294 -17.55 18.45 16.60
C TYR A 294 -17.66 19.70 17.45
N LYS A 295 -17.73 19.57 18.78
CA LYS A 295 -17.38 20.70 19.63
C LYS A 295 -15.97 21.07 19.21
N GLY A 296 -15.75 22.32 18.82
CA GLY A 296 -14.40 22.81 18.53
C GLY A 296 -13.50 22.65 19.76
N PRO A 297 -12.27 23.19 19.73
CA PRO A 297 -11.42 23.14 20.92
C PRO A 297 -12.16 23.70 22.16
N PRO A 298 -11.80 23.23 23.36
CA PRO A 298 -10.59 22.44 23.65
C PRO A 298 -10.73 20.92 23.37
N TRP A 299 -9.66 20.30 22.86
CA TRP A 299 -9.63 18.88 22.45
C TRP A 299 -9.18 17.94 23.57
N ARG A 300 -9.74 16.72 23.63
CA ARG A 300 -9.29 15.65 24.54
C ARG A 300 -8.40 14.67 23.79
N ILE A 301 -7.13 14.58 24.16
CA ILE A 301 -6.10 13.88 23.36
C ILE A 301 -5.54 12.70 24.15
N LEU A 302 -5.44 11.53 23.51
CA LEU A 302 -4.66 10.41 24.03
C LEU A 302 -3.37 10.25 23.23
N PHE A 303 -2.23 10.45 23.88
CA PHE A 303 -0.92 10.43 23.27
C PHE A 303 -0.26 9.05 23.40
N PHE A 304 0.30 8.51 22.33
CA PHE A 304 1.02 7.23 22.33
C PHE A 304 2.48 7.47 21.94
N GLY A 305 3.43 7.11 22.80
CA GLY A 305 4.86 7.27 22.49
C GLY A 305 5.78 6.68 23.55
N THR A 306 7.07 6.51 23.22
CA THR A 306 8.02 5.83 24.13
C THR A 306 9.38 6.49 24.32
N ASP A 307 9.88 7.25 23.36
CA ASP A 307 11.28 7.71 23.33
C ASP A 307 11.43 9.24 23.33
N ASP A 308 12.68 9.71 23.17
CA ASP A 308 13.01 11.14 23.10
C ASP A 308 12.35 11.85 21.91
N PHE A 309 12.19 11.17 20.78
CA PHE A 309 11.51 11.73 19.62
C PHE A 309 10.04 12.05 19.95
N ALA A 310 9.35 11.11 20.62
CA ALA A 310 7.98 11.30 21.09
C ALA A 310 7.85 12.43 22.13
N LEU A 311 8.85 12.57 23.01
CA LEU A 311 8.83 13.52 24.11
C LEU A 311 8.70 14.98 23.64
N HIS A 312 9.25 15.33 22.48
CA HIS A 312 9.11 16.67 21.89
C HIS A 312 7.64 17.03 21.66
N SER A 313 6.86 16.13 21.07
CA SER A 313 5.44 16.31 20.81
C SER A 313 4.62 16.35 22.11
N LEU A 314 4.92 15.48 23.07
CA LEU A 314 4.22 15.45 24.36
C LEU A 314 4.42 16.75 25.15
N LYS A 315 5.65 17.27 25.19
CA LYS A 315 5.95 18.58 25.81
C LYS A 315 5.16 19.72 25.18
N ALA A 316 5.03 19.73 23.85
CA ALA A 316 4.27 20.76 23.14
C ALA A 316 2.76 20.69 23.45
N LEU A 317 2.19 19.47 23.52
CA LEU A 317 0.80 19.26 23.91
C LEU A 317 0.55 19.66 25.38
N CYS A 318 1.41 19.24 26.30
CA CYS A 318 1.31 19.59 27.72
C CYS A 318 1.38 21.11 27.95
N ALA A 319 2.25 21.82 27.21
CA ALA A 319 2.31 23.28 27.27
C ALA A 319 0.98 23.95 26.87
N LYS A 320 0.20 23.34 25.95
CA LYS A 320 -1.13 23.84 25.58
C LYS A 320 -2.25 23.38 26.50
N LEU A 321 -2.14 22.20 27.10
CA LEU A 321 -3.03 21.74 28.17
C LEU A 321 -3.10 22.76 29.31
N ARG A 322 -1.96 23.29 29.76
CA ARG A 322 -1.90 24.30 30.83
C ARG A 322 -2.68 25.59 30.55
N THR A 323 -2.89 25.90 29.27
CA THR A 323 -3.68 27.09 28.88
C THR A 323 -5.18 26.81 28.84
N GLY A 324 -5.61 25.54 28.75
CA GLY A 324 -7.01 25.13 28.62
C GLY A 324 -7.73 25.57 27.34
N THR A 325 -7.07 26.34 26.46
CA THR A 325 -7.71 26.95 25.28
C THR A 325 -7.86 25.99 24.10
N LEU A 326 -6.86 25.13 23.89
CA LEU A 326 -6.79 24.23 22.74
C LEU A 326 -6.93 22.76 23.13
N ILE A 327 -6.54 22.39 24.34
CA ILE A 327 -6.54 21.02 24.85
C ILE A 327 -7.23 21.03 26.22
N GLU A 328 -8.26 20.19 26.36
CA GLU A 328 -9.06 20.04 27.56
C GLU A 328 -8.43 19.01 28.49
N SER A 329 -8.04 17.87 27.92
CA SER A 329 -7.39 16.78 28.63
C SER A 329 -6.34 16.10 27.77
N LEU A 330 -5.33 15.54 28.43
CA LEU A 330 -4.21 14.83 27.80
C LEU A 330 -3.89 13.59 28.63
N GLY A 331 -4.08 12.41 28.04
CA GLY A 331 -3.60 11.14 28.59
C GLY A 331 -2.40 10.62 27.82
N ILE A 332 -1.64 9.69 28.41
CA ILE A 332 -0.52 9.01 27.74
C ILE A 332 -0.70 7.49 27.75
N VAL A 333 -0.28 6.84 26.67
CA VAL A 333 -0.17 5.39 26.54
C VAL A 333 1.27 5.06 26.22
N THR A 334 1.90 4.29 27.09
CA THR A 334 3.33 3.96 26.97
C THR A 334 3.65 2.58 27.55
N LYS A 335 4.93 2.21 27.55
CA LYS A 335 5.47 1.09 28.31
C LYS A 335 6.13 1.59 29.59
N LYS A 336 6.23 0.69 30.58
CA LYS A 336 6.99 0.93 31.79
C LYS A 336 8.47 1.21 31.51
N GLY A 337 9.06 2.12 32.29
CA GLY A 337 10.45 2.54 32.25
C GLY A 337 10.81 3.50 31.11
N THR A 338 9.83 4.06 30.40
CA THR A 338 10.08 4.95 29.26
C THR A 338 10.23 6.42 29.68
N LEU A 339 10.84 7.23 28.82
CA LEU A 339 10.96 8.67 29.07
C LEU A 339 9.60 9.38 29.03
N VAL A 340 8.69 8.88 28.19
CA VAL A 340 7.31 9.36 28.12
C VAL A 340 6.54 9.06 29.41
N GLU A 341 6.73 7.88 30.02
CA GLU A 341 6.12 7.55 31.32
C GLU A 341 6.60 8.50 32.41
N LYS A 342 7.93 8.63 32.57
CA LYS A 342 8.54 9.51 33.58
C LYS A 342 8.06 10.96 33.45
N PHE A 343 8.06 11.50 32.22
CA PHE A 343 7.57 12.85 31.98
C PHE A 343 6.07 12.98 32.28
N GLY A 344 5.27 11.96 31.98
CA GLY A 344 3.85 11.94 32.32
C GLY A 344 3.60 11.94 33.83
N GLU A 345 4.41 11.22 34.60
CA GLU A 345 4.36 11.22 36.07
C GLU A 345 4.68 12.61 36.62
N ASP A 346 5.77 13.24 36.15
CA ASP A 346 6.18 14.59 36.56
C ASP A 346 5.08 15.64 36.28
N GLU A 347 4.36 15.48 35.16
CA GLU A 347 3.28 16.36 34.74
C GLU A 347 1.88 15.94 35.24
N ASN A 348 1.80 14.90 36.09
CA ASN A 348 0.57 14.33 36.62
C ASN A 348 -0.48 13.97 35.54
N LEU A 349 -0.03 13.44 34.40
CA LEU A 349 -0.92 13.00 33.32
C LEU A 349 -1.50 11.61 33.59
N PRO A 350 -2.78 11.35 33.26
CA PRO A 350 -3.33 10.00 33.23
C PRO A 350 -2.49 9.08 32.34
N SER A 351 -1.95 8.01 32.91
CA SER A 351 -1.04 7.09 32.21
C SER A 351 -1.64 5.69 32.10
N PHE A 352 -1.53 5.11 30.90
CA PHE A 352 -1.98 3.77 30.59
C PHE A 352 -0.83 2.93 30.04
N VAL A 353 -0.72 1.69 30.50
CA VAL A 353 0.28 0.74 29.98
C VAL A 353 -0.30 0.01 28.77
N TRP A 354 0.46 -0.04 27.67
CA TRP A 354 0.07 -0.81 26.48
C TRP A 354 0.04 -2.32 26.76
N PRO A 355 -0.99 -3.08 26.33
CA PRO A 355 -2.12 -2.67 25.47
C PRO A 355 -3.28 -2.01 26.24
N ILE A 356 -3.82 -0.93 25.67
CA ILE A 356 -5.01 -0.24 26.18
C ILE A 356 -6.30 -0.84 25.61
N LYS A 357 -7.40 -0.79 26.36
CA LYS A 357 -8.72 -1.29 25.93
C LYS A 357 -9.62 -0.16 25.44
N PRO A 358 -10.55 -0.41 24.50
CA PRO A 358 -11.53 0.58 24.03
C PRO A 358 -12.29 1.32 25.14
N VAL A 359 -12.68 0.62 26.21
CA VAL A 359 -13.39 1.18 27.37
C VAL A 359 -12.60 2.28 28.12
N ASP A 360 -11.28 2.27 28.00
CA ASP A 360 -10.41 3.29 28.59
C ASP A 360 -10.36 4.57 27.75
N ILE A 361 -10.91 4.53 26.53
CA ILE A 361 -10.81 5.58 25.51
C ILE A 361 -12.18 6.20 25.20
N GLU A 362 -13.19 5.34 25.02
CA GLU A 362 -14.52 5.73 24.57
C GLU A 362 -15.12 6.85 25.45
N ASN A 363 -15.65 7.87 24.78
CA ASN A 363 -16.22 9.09 25.39
C ASN A 363 -15.25 9.95 26.22
N LYS A 364 -13.98 9.54 26.40
CA LYS A 364 -12.96 10.28 27.17
C LYS A 364 -12.00 11.09 26.30
N TYR A 365 -11.72 10.61 25.08
CA TYR A 365 -10.79 11.24 24.16
C TYR A 365 -11.37 11.39 22.75
N ASP A 366 -11.01 12.47 22.07
CA ASP A 366 -11.48 12.81 20.73
C ASP A 366 -10.56 12.25 19.63
N ILE A 367 -9.25 12.21 19.90
CA ILE A 367 -8.23 11.80 18.92
C ILE A 367 -7.04 11.09 19.60
N GLY A 368 -6.54 10.05 18.93
CA GLY A 368 -5.27 9.41 19.26
C GLY A 368 -4.11 10.03 18.50
N MET A 369 -3.03 10.41 19.19
CA MET A 369 -1.82 10.97 18.57
C MET A 369 -0.63 10.06 18.85
N VAL A 370 -0.14 9.39 17.81
CA VAL A 370 0.95 8.41 17.90
C VAL A 370 2.25 9.03 17.43
N VAL A 371 3.30 8.90 18.22
CA VAL A 371 4.64 9.39 17.90
C VAL A 371 5.65 8.40 18.46
N SER A 372 6.44 7.77 17.57
CA SER A 372 7.51 6.81 17.93
C SER A 372 7.13 5.83 19.06
N PHE A 373 6.01 5.13 18.86
CA PHE A 373 5.46 4.20 19.84
C PHE A 373 5.92 2.75 19.62
N GLY A 374 6.26 2.40 18.37
CA GLY A 374 6.81 1.08 18.00
C GLY A 374 5.84 -0.09 18.19
N LYS A 375 4.52 0.18 18.33
CA LYS A 375 3.46 -0.83 18.42
C LYS A 375 2.38 -0.55 17.39
N MET A 376 1.78 -1.63 16.89
CA MET A 376 0.61 -1.54 16.02
C MET A 376 -0.61 -1.15 16.85
N ILE A 377 -1.30 -0.09 16.45
CA ILE A 377 -2.57 0.30 17.06
C ILE A 377 -3.66 -0.53 16.40
N THR A 378 -4.41 -1.29 17.20
CA THR A 378 -5.47 -2.15 16.69
C THR A 378 -6.64 -1.33 16.15
N ASN A 379 -7.41 -1.90 15.22
CA ASN A 379 -8.58 -1.24 14.65
C ASN A 379 -9.56 -0.80 15.75
N ASP A 380 -9.80 -1.64 16.76
CA ASP A 380 -10.74 -1.31 17.85
C ASP A 380 -10.29 -0.07 18.63
N VAL A 381 -8.99 0.05 18.92
CA VAL A 381 -8.43 1.25 19.58
C VAL A 381 -8.54 2.48 18.69
N ILE A 382 -8.28 2.36 17.38
CA ILE A 382 -8.41 3.48 16.43
C ILE A 382 -9.87 3.96 16.37
N MET A 383 -10.82 3.02 16.34
CA MET A 383 -12.25 3.31 16.21
C MET A 383 -12.88 3.86 17.50
N SER A 384 -12.23 3.70 18.65
CA SER A 384 -12.66 4.34 19.91
C SER A 384 -12.51 5.87 19.91
N PHE A 385 -11.75 6.44 18.96
CA PHE A 385 -11.59 7.88 18.82
C PHE A 385 -12.54 8.46 17.75
N PRO A 386 -13.38 9.45 18.07
CA PRO A 386 -14.25 10.13 17.09
C PRO A 386 -13.51 10.70 15.87
N LEU A 387 -12.27 11.16 16.03
CA LEU A 387 -11.42 11.67 14.96
C LEU A 387 -10.39 10.64 14.44
N GLY A 388 -10.45 9.41 14.94
CA GLY A 388 -9.47 8.36 14.68
C GLY A 388 -8.11 8.64 15.32
N CYS A 389 -7.06 8.06 14.73
CA CYS A 389 -5.68 8.28 15.16
C CYS A 389 -4.83 8.87 14.04
N VAL A 390 -3.92 9.77 14.41
CA VAL A 390 -2.86 10.27 13.54
C VAL A 390 -1.49 9.83 14.07
N ASN A 391 -0.54 9.64 13.17
CA ASN A 391 0.86 9.35 13.50
C ASN A 391 1.80 10.42 12.94
N VAL A 392 2.82 10.78 13.71
CA VAL A 392 3.94 11.61 13.27
C VAL A 392 5.05 10.69 12.77
N HIS A 393 5.28 10.71 11.46
CA HIS A 393 6.28 9.90 10.78
C HIS A 393 7.46 10.76 10.31
N ALA A 394 8.69 10.31 10.59
CA ALA A 394 9.91 11.09 10.36
C ALA A 394 10.49 10.96 8.94
N SER A 395 9.62 11.06 7.93
CA SER A 395 10.02 11.18 6.53
C SER A 395 9.00 11.97 5.70
N MET A 396 9.37 12.29 4.47
CA MET A 396 8.44 12.72 3.41
C MET A 396 7.79 11.49 2.75
N LEU A 397 6.68 11.02 3.32
CA LEU A 397 5.91 9.91 2.74
C LEU A 397 5.46 10.26 1.30
N PRO A 398 5.47 9.28 0.38
CA PRO A 398 5.59 7.83 0.62
C PRO A 398 7.01 7.29 0.75
N ARG A 399 8.05 8.13 0.66
CA ARG A 399 9.44 7.71 0.83
C ARG A 399 9.73 7.36 2.30
N TRP A 400 10.46 6.27 2.51
CA TRP A 400 10.90 5.76 3.82
C TRP A 400 9.76 5.37 4.77
N ARG A 401 8.83 4.52 4.33
CA ARG A 401 7.89 3.82 5.21
C ARG A 401 8.61 2.82 6.11
N GLY A 402 8.27 2.72 7.38
CA GLY A 402 8.78 1.69 8.29
C GLY A 402 9.55 2.24 9.49
N ALA A 403 10.36 1.37 10.08
CA ALA A 403 10.87 1.53 11.45
C ALA A 403 12.03 2.52 11.62
N ALA A 404 12.82 2.83 10.58
CA ALA A 404 14.04 3.63 10.72
C ALA A 404 14.22 4.72 9.64
N PRO A 405 13.20 5.55 9.36
CA PRO A 405 13.22 6.48 8.23
C PRO A 405 14.39 7.47 8.22
N ILE A 406 14.76 7.99 9.39
CA ILE A 406 15.81 8.99 9.57
C ILE A 406 17.18 8.42 9.15
N ILE A 407 17.50 7.23 9.67
CA ILE A 407 18.76 6.55 9.38
C ILE A 407 18.85 6.21 7.89
N HIS A 408 17.77 5.73 7.28
CA HIS A 408 17.76 5.40 5.85
C HIS A 408 17.90 6.64 4.96
N ALA A 409 17.26 7.78 5.31
CA ALA A 409 17.43 9.02 4.56
C ALA A 409 18.90 9.47 4.54
N VAL A 410 19.56 9.50 5.70
CA VAL A 410 20.97 9.88 5.82
C VAL A 410 21.88 8.86 5.12
N MET A 411 21.64 7.56 5.33
CA MET A 411 22.45 6.48 4.77
C MET A 411 22.42 6.43 3.24
N ASN A 412 21.29 6.78 2.63
CA ASN A 412 21.13 6.83 1.18
C ASN A 412 21.55 8.18 0.57
N GLY A 413 21.99 9.13 1.40
CA GLY A 413 22.48 10.41 0.92
C GLY A 413 21.38 11.36 0.44
N ASP A 414 20.16 11.23 0.96
CA ASP A 414 19.10 12.18 0.67
C ASP A 414 19.55 13.59 1.13
N THR A 415 19.31 14.60 0.29
CA THR A 415 19.61 16.01 0.61
C THR A 415 18.49 16.67 1.41
N GLU A 416 17.35 16.01 1.50
CA GLU A 416 16.16 16.47 2.19
C GLU A 416 15.34 15.29 2.72
N THR A 417 14.62 15.55 3.80
CA THR A 417 13.61 14.66 4.37
C THR A 417 12.46 15.52 4.88
N GLY A 418 11.72 15.08 5.89
CA GLY A 418 10.67 15.87 6.49
C GLY A 418 9.91 15.12 7.56
N ILE A 419 8.80 15.73 7.99
CA ILE A 419 7.81 15.09 8.84
C ILE A 419 6.51 14.95 8.06
N THR A 420 5.86 13.80 8.21
CA THR A 420 4.50 13.58 7.76
C THR A 420 3.60 13.29 8.95
N ILE A 421 2.48 14.01 9.05
CA ILE A 421 1.34 13.59 9.86
C ILE A 421 0.42 12.82 8.94
N MET A 422 0.08 11.59 9.31
CA MET A 422 -0.80 10.74 8.53
C MET A 422 -1.86 10.10 9.42
N ARG A 423 -2.96 9.67 8.83
CA ARG A 423 -3.92 8.77 9.49
C ARG A 423 -3.26 7.40 9.71
N ILE A 424 -3.68 6.70 10.75
CA ILE A 424 -3.19 5.34 10.99
C ILE A 424 -4.08 4.35 10.26
N HIS A 425 -3.44 3.41 9.55
CA HIS A 425 -4.11 2.25 8.97
C HIS A 425 -4.01 1.06 9.94
N PRO A 426 -5.10 0.31 10.20
CA PRO A 426 -5.14 -0.71 11.26
C PRO A 426 -4.21 -1.91 11.03
N HIS A 427 -3.90 -2.24 9.78
CA HIS A 427 -3.16 -3.46 9.43
C HIS A 427 -1.78 -3.22 8.80
N LYS A 428 -1.45 -1.97 8.46
CA LYS A 428 -0.24 -1.64 7.68
C LYS A 428 0.40 -0.39 8.24
N PHE A 429 1.71 -0.46 8.50
CA PHE A 429 2.47 0.71 8.92
C PHE A 429 2.66 1.67 7.76
N ASP A 430 2.50 2.96 8.07
CA ASP A 430 2.93 4.08 7.23
C ASP A 430 2.30 4.18 5.83
N VAL A 431 1.09 3.64 5.65
CA VAL A 431 0.32 3.71 4.38
C VAL A 431 -0.91 4.63 4.44
N GLY A 432 -1.27 5.14 5.62
CA GLY A 432 -2.48 5.95 5.78
C GLY A 432 -2.39 7.31 5.09
N GLU A 433 -3.53 7.96 4.93
CA GLU A 433 -3.65 9.24 4.23
C GLU A 433 -2.81 10.33 4.90
N ILE A 434 -2.13 11.14 4.10
CA ILE A 434 -1.35 12.29 4.53
C ILE A 434 -2.31 13.38 4.99
N VAL A 435 -2.18 13.76 6.25
CA VAL A 435 -2.87 14.92 6.84
C VAL A 435 -2.08 16.20 6.54
N ARG A 436 -0.78 16.19 6.85
CA ARG A 436 0.14 17.33 6.66
C ARG A 436 1.57 16.84 6.44
N GLN A 437 2.37 17.61 5.72
CA GLN A 437 3.81 17.36 5.55
C GLN A 437 4.62 18.64 5.68
N TYR A 438 5.86 18.48 6.12
CA TYR A 438 6.83 19.57 6.18
C TYR A 438 8.22 19.08 5.79
N ARG A 439 8.81 19.69 4.75
CA ARG A 439 10.10 19.31 4.17
C ARG A 439 11.25 20.02 4.86
N ILE A 440 12.34 19.30 5.11
CA ILE A 440 13.49 19.77 5.90
C ILE A 440 14.79 19.32 5.22
N PRO A 441 15.76 20.22 4.97
CA PRO A 441 17.05 19.84 4.40
C PRO A 441 17.87 18.98 5.38
N ILE A 442 18.68 18.07 4.83
CA ILE A 442 19.69 17.31 5.56
C ILE A 442 21.04 17.96 5.25
N GLU A 443 21.74 18.45 6.28
CA GLU A 443 23.04 19.08 6.06
C GLU A 443 24.10 18.02 5.69
N ASN A 444 25.14 18.43 4.96
CA ASN A 444 26.13 17.50 4.38
C ASN A 444 26.82 16.61 5.42
N ASP A 445 27.14 17.19 6.59
CA ASP A 445 27.86 16.50 7.67
C ASP A 445 26.91 16.12 8.83
N GLU A 446 25.60 16.34 8.70
CA GLU A 446 24.61 16.03 9.74
C GLU A 446 24.47 14.52 9.96
N THR A 447 24.55 14.11 11.21
CA THR A 447 24.37 12.73 11.64
C THR A 447 22.89 12.39 11.80
N ALA A 448 22.55 11.10 11.74
CA ALA A 448 21.16 10.66 11.99
C ALA A 448 20.66 11.08 13.39
N SER A 449 21.52 11.10 14.40
CA SER A 449 21.16 11.51 15.76
C SER A 449 20.88 13.02 15.86
N GLU A 450 21.64 13.87 15.19
CA GLU A 450 21.37 15.31 15.11
C GLU A 450 20.08 15.59 14.34
N LEU A 451 19.91 14.90 13.21
CA LEU A 451 18.70 14.98 12.40
C LEU A 451 17.46 14.51 13.17
N GLU A 452 17.57 13.48 14.01
CA GLU A 452 16.48 12.99 14.87
C GLU A 452 16.00 14.06 15.85
N ILE A 453 16.91 14.76 16.53
CA ILE A 453 16.57 15.86 17.43
C ILE A 453 15.90 17.00 16.64
N LYS A 454 16.43 17.34 15.47
CA LYS A 454 15.85 18.37 14.59
C LYS A 454 14.43 17.99 14.17
N LEU A 455 14.24 16.76 13.68
CA LEU A 455 12.95 16.23 13.23
C LEU A 455 11.94 16.12 14.37
N GLY A 456 12.36 15.75 15.58
CA GLY A 456 11.47 15.72 16.75
C GLY A 456 10.83 17.08 17.05
N LYS A 457 11.62 18.16 16.97
CA LYS A 457 11.12 19.55 17.15
C LYS A 457 10.15 19.95 16.05
N TYR A 458 10.49 19.70 14.78
CA TYR A 458 9.59 19.99 13.67
C TYR A 458 8.32 19.14 13.71
N GLY A 459 8.41 17.89 14.17
CA GLY A 459 7.26 17.00 14.32
C GLY A 459 6.30 17.48 15.38
N ALA A 460 6.81 17.97 16.51
CA ALA A 460 6.01 18.62 17.54
C ALA A 460 5.29 19.87 17.01
N HIS A 461 5.99 20.73 16.26
CA HIS A 461 5.38 21.91 15.66
C HIS A 461 4.27 21.56 14.66
N LEU A 462 4.54 20.63 13.73
CA LEU A 462 3.56 20.21 12.74
C LEU A 462 2.36 19.53 13.40
N LEU A 463 2.57 18.77 14.49
CA LEU A 463 1.48 18.15 15.25
C LEU A 463 0.61 19.20 15.92
N MET A 464 1.19 20.27 16.46
CA MET A 464 0.42 21.38 16.99
C MET A 464 -0.39 22.12 15.92
N ASP A 465 0.14 22.26 14.70
CA ASP A 465 -0.62 22.81 13.56
C ASP A 465 -1.77 21.88 13.15
N CYS A 466 -1.59 20.57 13.27
CA CYS A 466 -2.68 19.61 13.12
C CYS A 466 -3.76 19.84 14.17
N VAL A 467 -3.40 19.93 15.47
CA VAL A 467 -4.34 20.15 16.59
C VAL A 467 -5.16 21.43 16.40
N ARG A 468 -4.53 22.53 15.97
CA ARG A 468 -5.20 23.82 15.71
C ARG A 468 -6.23 23.74 14.58
N ASP A 469 -6.03 22.84 13.63
CA ASP A 469 -6.86 22.71 12.43
C ASP A 469 -7.81 21.50 12.48
N LEU A 470 -7.95 20.84 13.63
CA LEU A 470 -8.95 19.80 13.82
C LEU A 470 -10.37 20.41 13.78
N PRO A 471 -11.36 19.65 13.28
CA PRO A 471 -11.25 18.34 12.64
C PRO A 471 -10.88 18.42 11.15
N ARG A 472 -10.77 19.63 10.60
CA ARG A 472 -10.69 19.92 9.15
C ARG A 472 -9.49 19.26 8.49
N CYS A 473 -8.30 19.28 9.11
CA CYS A 473 -7.09 18.68 8.55
C CYS A 473 -7.23 17.17 8.33
N VAL A 474 -7.80 16.44 9.29
CA VAL A 474 -7.99 14.98 9.20
C VAL A 474 -9.07 14.62 8.18
N GLN A 475 -10.12 15.44 8.06
CA GLN A 475 -11.17 15.26 7.05
C GLN A 475 -10.68 15.50 5.62
N LYS A 476 -9.64 16.33 5.45
CA LYS A 476 -9.03 16.65 4.16
C LYS A 476 -7.75 15.85 3.88
N ALA A 477 -7.48 14.79 4.65
CA ALA A 477 -6.32 13.95 4.44
C ALA A 477 -6.36 13.33 3.03
N ILE A 478 -5.21 13.25 2.37
CA ILE A 478 -5.08 12.77 0.99
C ILE A 478 -4.35 11.42 0.96
N PRO A 479 -4.77 10.46 0.12
CA PRO A 479 -4.03 9.23 -0.07
C PRO A 479 -2.57 9.50 -0.47
N GLN A 480 -1.65 8.66 0.02
CA GLN A 480 -0.26 8.71 -0.44
C GLN A 480 -0.18 8.35 -1.93
N PRO A 481 0.70 8.99 -2.72
CA PRO A 481 0.94 8.58 -4.09
C PRO A 481 1.59 7.19 -4.15
N ASN A 482 1.39 6.49 -5.28
CA ASN A 482 2.01 5.19 -5.54
C ASN A 482 3.48 5.33 -5.99
N GLU A 483 3.82 6.45 -6.62
CA GLU A 483 5.18 6.75 -7.05
C GLU A 483 6.04 7.21 -5.85
N GLY A 484 7.32 6.80 -5.82
CA GLY A 484 8.27 7.21 -4.79
C GLY A 484 8.19 6.44 -3.47
N VAL A 485 7.38 5.37 -3.40
CA VAL A 485 7.29 4.48 -2.23
C VAL A 485 8.64 3.78 -2.01
N THR A 486 9.24 3.99 -0.83
CA THR A 486 10.41 3.23 -0.38
C THR A 486 10.25 2.79 1.07
N TYR A 487 11.08 1.85 1.51
CA TYR A 487 10.98 1.25 2.83
C TYR A 487 12.26 1.45 3.65
N ALA A 488 12.08 1.74 4.93
CA ALA A 488 13.11 1.95 5.93
C ALA A 488 13.04 0.83 6.99
N PRO A 489 13.53 -0.39 6.67
CA PRO A 489 13.50 -1.51 7.61
C PRO A 489 14.37 -1.24 8.84
N LYS A 490 14.11 -2.02 9.91
CA LYS A 490 14.88 -1.96 11.15
C LYS A 490 16.38 -2.16 10.89
N ILE A 491 17.20 -1.31 11.53
CA ILE A 491 18.66 -1.34 11.39
C ILE A 491 19.24 -2.58 12.07
N LYS A 492 20.20 -3.22 11.39
CA LYS A 492 20.93 -4.39 11.89
C LYS A 492 22.44 -4.14 11.78
N SER A 493 23.22 -4.88 12.56
CA SER A 493 24.67 -4.68 12.65
C SER A 493 25.40 -4.98 11.34
N GLU A 494 24.83 -5.85 10.51
CA GLU A 494 25.40 -6.25 9.22
C GLU A 494 25.37 -5.11 8.20
N MET A 495 24.48 -4.13 8.38
CA MET A 495 24.42 -2.93 7.53
C MET A 495 25.66 -2.05 7.68
N ALA A 496 26.43 -2.20 8.75
CA ALA A 496 27.66 -1.44 8.98
C ALA A 496 28.91 -2.10 8.37
N ILE A 497 28.79 -3.23 7.67
CA ILE A 497 29.94 -3.92 7.05
C ILE A 497 30.41 -3.15 5.81
N VAL A 498 31.72 -2.93 5.73
CA VAL A 498 32.37 -2.22 4.62
C VAL A 498 32.77 -3.19 3.50
N TYR A 499 32.23 -2.93 2.30
CA TYR A 499 32.60 -3.63 1.08
C TYR A 499 33.37 -2.68 0.16
N TRP A 500 34.70 -2.65 0.32
CA TRP A 500 35.58 -1.68 -0.34
C TRP A 500 35.49 -1.72 -1.87
N ASP A 501 35.26 -2.90 -2.44
CA ASP A 501 35.09 -3.15 -3.88
C ASP A 501 33.75 -2.67 -4.44
N LYS A 502 32.79 -2.29 -3.59
CA LYS A 502 31.40 -1.96 -3.98
C LYS A 502 30.90 -0.62 -3.46
N MET A 503 31.67 0.04 -2.59
CA MET A 503 31.22 1.23 -1.87
C MET A 503 32.13 2.42 -2.19
N SER A 504 31.52 3.49 -2.69
CA SER A 504 32.17 4.78 -2.91
C SER A 504 32.48 5.49 -1.59
N ALA A 505 33.42 6.44 -1.61
CA ALA A 505 33.77 7.22 -0.43
C ALA A 505 32.55 7.95 0.16
N ILE A 506 31.70 8.53 -0.68
CA ILE A 506 30.48 9.23 -0.22
C ILE A 506 29.46 8.26 0.40
N LYS A 507 29.33 7.04 -0.14
CA LYS A 507 28.43 6.02 0.42
C LYS A 507 28.90 5.59 1.81
N LEU A 508 30.21 5.32 1.98
CA LEU A 508 30.76 5.00 3.29
C LEU A 508 30.62 6.16 4.27
N TYR A 509 30.85 7.39 3.82
CA TYR A 509 30.64 8.56 4.66
C TYR A 509 29.18 8.70 5.12
N ASN A 510 28.21 8.56 4.20
CA ASN A 510 26.79 8.54 4.51
C ASN A 510 26.39 7.44 5.49
N MET A 511 26.91 6.22 5.29
CA MET A 511 26.70 5.12 6.22
C MET A 511 27.29 5.42 7.60
N HIS A 512 28.45 6.07 7.68
CA HIS A 512 29.05 6.47 8.96
C HIS A 512 28.17 7.48 9.70
N ARG A 513 27.81 8.61 9.07
CA ARG A 513 26.95 9.62 9.71
C ARG A 513 25.55 9.08 10.05
N ALA A 514 25.07 8.05 9.36
CA ALA A 514 23.81 7.38 9.66
C ALA A 514 23.90 6.37 10.84
N LEU A 515 24.96 5.56 10.89
CA LEU A 515 25.01 4.36 11.73
C LEU A 515 25.93 4.45 12.95
N ASN A 516 26.89 5.39 13.00
CA ASN A 516 27.99 5.36 13.97
C ASN A 516 27.54 5.28 15.44
N HIS A 517 26.41 5.91 15.79
CA HIS A 517 25.85 5.89 17.14
C HIS A 517 25.32 4.50 17.57
N LEU A 518 24.96 3.63 16.62
CA LEU A 518 24.49 2.25 16.87
C LEU A 518 25.59 1.23 16.57
N TYR A 519 26.09 1.28 15.34
CA TYR A 519 27.00 0.30 14.75
C TYR A 519 28.07 1.04 13.95
N PRO A 520 29.25 1.26 14.55
CA PRO A 520 30.40 1.80 13.82
C PRO A 520 30.76 0.93 12.61
N LEU A 521 31.15 1.56 11.51
CA LEU A 521 31.49 0.85 10.28
C LEU A 521 32.59 -0.18 10.54
N THR A 522 32.37 -1.41 10.08
CA THR A 522 33.20 -2.56 10.41
C THR A 522 33.87 -3.10 9.14
N THR A 523 35.19 -3.26 9.22
CA THR A 523 36.05 -3.86 8.20
C THR A 523 37.01 -4.86 8.86
N LYS A 524 37.95 -5.44 8.12
CA LYS A 524 38.96 -6.36 8.64
C LYS A 524 40.36 -5.91 8.31
N TRP A 525 41.25 -6.11 9.29
CA TRP A 525 42.70 -6.04 9.13
C TRP A 525 43.26 -7.44 9.40
N HIS A 526 43.82 -8.09 8.37
CA HIS A 526 44.27 -9.49 8.41
C HIS A 526 43.29 -10.44 9.12
N GLY A 527 42.03 -10.45 8.67
CA GLY A 527 40.97 -11.30 9.22
C GLY A 527 40.39 -10.86 10.56
N ARG A 528 40.98 -9.85 11.23
CA ARG A 528 40.51 -9.34 12.53
C ARG A 528 39.69 -8.08 12.36
N LYS A 529 38.58 -7.97 13.10
CA LYS A 529 37.65 -6.83 13.01
C LYS A 529 38.33 -5.51 13.38
N VAL A 530 38.05 -4.49 12.58
CA VAL A 530 38.36 -3.07 12.81
C VAL A 530 37.05 -2.30 12.71
N LYS A 531 36.80 -1.41 13.65
CA LYS A 531 35.61 -0.54 13.65
C LYS A 531 36.04 0.91 13.53
N PHE A 532 35.53 1.64 12.55
CA PHE A 532 35.81 3.05 12.39
C PHE A 532 34.90 3.89 13.28
N THR A 533 35.49 4.65 14.20
CA THR A 533 34.75 5.47 15.15
C THR A 533 34.69 6.94 14.74
N GLU A 534 35.64 7.39 13.94
CA GLU A 534 35.69 8.75 13.40
C GLU A 534 36.34 8.73 12.01
N ILE A 535 35.56 9.12 11.00
CA ILE A 535 36.02 9.26 9.61
C ILE A 535 35.51 10.56 8.99
N SER A 536 36.18 11.04 7.95
CA SER A 536 35.73 12.16 7.12
C SER A 536 35.96 11.85 5.63
N ILE A 537 35.30 12.61 4.76
CA ILE A 537 35.56 12.56 3.32
C ILE A 537 36.57 13.65 2.93
N ASP A 538 37.42 13.36 1.96
CA ASP A 538 38.33 14.35 1.38
C ASP A 538 37.54 15.29 0.45
N LYS A 539 37.33 16.54 0.89
CA LYS A 539 36.46 17.51 0.20
C LYS A 539 37.09 18.12 -1.05
N GLU A 540 38.41 17.98 -1.27
CA GLU A 540 39.10 18.60 -2.40
C GLU A 540 38.80 17.93 -3.76
N ASN A 541 38.41 16.66 -3.78
CA ASN A 541 38.14 15.91 -5.03
C ASN A 541 36.69 15.96 -5.53
N PHE A 542 35.74 16.49 -4.75
CA PHE A 542 34.31 16.56 -5.16
C PHE A 542 33.93 17.86 -5.88
N ASN A 543 34.73 18.93 -5.73
CA ASN A 543 34.46 20.22 -6.36
C ASN A 543 34.94 20.32 -7.81
N THR A 544 35.81 19.43 -8.27
CA THR A 544 36.36 19.44 -9.64
C THR A 544 35.36 18.94 -10.70
N ASN A 545 34.29 18.25 -10.31
CA ASN A 545 33.23 17.78 -11.21
C ASN A 545 32.00 18.70 -11.29
N ARG A 546 32.02 19.88 -10.64
CA ARG A 546 30.88 20.82 -10.62
C ARG A 546 31.11 22.16 -11.31
N ILE A 547 32.27 22.39 -11.95
CA ILE A 547 32.56 23.65 -12.64
C ILE A 547 33.05 23.39 -14.07
N ARG A 548 32.08 23.20 -14.98
CA ARG A 548 32.11 23.69 -16.37
C ARG A 548 30.68 24.06 -16.78
N ARG A 549 30.14 25.10 -16.17
CA ARG A 549 29.13 25.95 -16.80
C ARG A 549 29.67 27.36 -16.77
N ASN A 550 29.76 27.94 -17.96
CA ASN A 550 30.46 29.18 -18.27
C ASN A 550 30.01 30.32 -17.37
N ASP A 551 31.01 31.07 -16.90
CA ASP A 551 30.87 32.38 -16.32
C ASP A 551 30.13 33.34 -17.26
N THR A 552 29.13 34.04 -16.71
CA THR A 552 28.95 35.47 -16.98
C THR A 552 28.51 36.16 -15.69
N LYS A 553 29.38 37.08 -15.22
CA LYS A 553 29.16 38.03 -14.14
C LYS A 553 27.99 38.96 -14.45
N GLN A 554 27.11 39.22 -13.48
CA GLN A 554 26.91 40.59 -12.92
C GLN A 554 25.93 40.63 -11.73
N ASP A 555 26.42 41.27 -10.66
CA ASP A 555 25.82 42.17 -9.68
C ASP A 555 24.48 41.92 -8.95
N SER A 556 24.65 41.90 -7.62
CA SER A 556 23.96 42.65 -6.55
C SER A 556 22.43 42.67 -6.44
N ASP A 557 22.01 42.17 -5.27
CA ASP A 557 21.00 42.74 -4.38
C ASP A 557 19.51 42.36 -4.57
N SER A 558 18.85 42.32 -3.41
CA SER A 558 17.41 42.18 -3.14
C SER A 558 16.80 40.78 -2.95
N ARG A 559 16.29 40.62 -1.72
CA ARG A 559 15.28 39.68 -1.24
C ARG A 559 14.15 39.48 -2.26
N LYS A 560 13.87 38.23 -2.69
CA LYS A 560 12.54 37.85 -3.19
C LYS A 560 12.11 36.44 -2.75
N SER A 561 10.87 36.43 -2.28
CA SER A 561 10.06 35.34 -1.74
C SER A 561 9.62 34.32 -2.79
N ALA A 562 9.25 33.14 -2.30
CA ALA A 562 8.55 32.06 -2.98
C ALA A 562 7.37 32.55 -3.86
N LEU A 563 7.57 32.65 -5.18
CA LEU A 563 6.52 32.52 -6.20
C LEU A 563 7.04 32.46 -7.65
N ALA A 564 8.31 32.12 -7.90
CA ALA A 564 8.90 32.16 -9.26
C ALA A 564 9.29 30.78 -9.84
N PHE A 565 9.03 29.67 -9.14
CA PHE A 565 9.45 28.33 -9.57
C PHE A 565 8.36 27.54 -10.31
N LEU A 566 7.21 28.16 -10.62
CA LEU A 566 6.03 27.48 -11.16
C LEU A 566 5.86 27.55 -12.68
N ASN A 567 6.83 28.04 -13.46
CA ASN A 567 6.71 28.06 -14.92
C ASN A 567 8.05 27.76 -15.62
N SER A 568 8.28 26.49 -15.95
CA SER A 568 8.91 26.09 -17.23
C SER A 568 8.82 24.58 -17.41
N ASN A 569 7.94 24.17 -18.32
CA ASN A 569 7.82 22.82 -18.84
C ASN A 569 8.84 22.57 -19.96
N THR A 570 9.18 21.28 -20.13
CA THR A 570 9.57 20.56 -21.36
C THR A 570 10.81 21.01 -22.14
N GLU A 571 11.79 20.10 -22.27
CA GLU A 571 12.24 19.59 -23.58
C GLU A 571 13.12 18.32 -23.45
N ASN A 572 12.95 17.42 -24.42
CA ASN A 572 13.70 16.19 -24.67
C ASN A 572 15.13 16.50 -25.13
N THR A 573 16.11 15.68 -24.72
CA THR A 573 17.18 15.21 -25.63
C THR A 573 17.82 13.94 -25.08
N SER A 574 17.76 12.88 -25.89
CA SER A 574 18.63 11.71 -25.83
C SER A 574 20.06 12.11 -26.21
N GLU A 575 21.05 11.82 -25.36
CA GLU A 575 22.46 11.81 -25.80
C GLU A 575 23.25 10.69 -25.10
N SER A 576 24.09 10.08 -25.91
CA SER A 576 24.80 8.81 -25.75
C SER A 576 25.73 8.74 -24.53
N LEU A 577 25.57 7.71 -23.71
CA LEU A 577 26.55 7.26 -22.73
C LEU A 577 27.81 6.73 -23.44
N LYS A 578 28.89 7.51 -23.41
CA LYS A 578 30.24 7.02 -23.71
C LYS A 578 30.69 6.09 -22.58
N SER A 579 31.05 4.87 -22.95
CA SER A 579 31.62 3.84 -22.08
C SER A 579 32.91 4.30 -21.42
N PHE A 580 32.93 4.42 -20.10
CA PHE A 580 34.16 4.48 -19.31
C PHE A 580 34.56 3.04 -18.93
N SER A 581 35.79 2.65 -19.29
CA SER A 581 36.36 1.34 -18.99
C SER A 581 36.58 1.17 -17.49
N PHE A 582 35.88 0.21 -16.88
CA PHE A 582 35.86 -0.06 -15.43
C PHE A 582 37.02 -0.91 -14.89
N ASN A 583 38.06 -1.18 -15.69
CA ASN A 583 38.95 -2.33 -15.41
C ASN A 583 40.18 -2.05 -14.53
N ASP A 584 40.60 -0.79 -14.30
CA ASP A 584 41.82 -0.51 -13.49
C ASP A 584 41.56 0.01 -12.06
N VAL A 585 40.37 0.54 -11.74
CA VAL A 585 40.09 1.19 -10.44
C VAL A 585 39.82 0.17 -9.31
N ASN A 586 39.39 -1.05 -9.64
CA ASN A 586 39.06 -2.08 -8.65
C ASN A 586 40.29 -2.65 -7.91
N ASN A 587 41.50 -2.54 -8.46
CA ASN A 587 42.68 -3.16 -7.86
C ASN A 587 43.15 -2.42 -6.59
N GLU A 588 42.74 -1.16 -6.37
CA GLU A 588 43.23 -0.36 -5.24
C GLU A 588 42.21 -0.18 -4.09
N ALA A 589 41.01 -0.76 -4.20
CA ALA A 589 39.99 -0.68 -3.17
C ALA A 589 40.46 -1.23 -1.81
N GLY A 590 40.29 -0.46 -0.74
CA GLY A 590 40.71 -0.77 0.61
C GLY A 590 42.19 -0.49 0.90
N VAL A 591 42.98 -0.05 -0.09
CA VAL A 591 44.40 0.29 0.11
C VAL A 591 44.53 1.48 1.05
N ILE A 592 45.48 1.38 1.98
CA ILE A 592 45.74 2.35 3.03
C ILE A 592 46.95 3.21 2.64
N VAL A 593 46.76 4.52 2.64
CA VAL A 593 47.81 5.52 2.50
C VAL A 593 47.87 6.36 3.77
N PHE A 594 48.99 6.30 4.49
CA PHE A 594 49.18 7.12 5.69
C PHE A 594 49.65 8.54 5.30
N ASP A 595 48.87 9.54 5.68
CA ASP A 595 49.25 10.94 5.53
C ASP A 595 50.07 11.40 6.74
N LYS A 596 51.36 11.64 6.52
CA LYS A 596 52.30 12.10 7.54
C LYS A 596 51.96 13.46 8.15
N LYS A 597 51.31 14.35 7.37
CA LYS A 597 50.98 15.71 7.82
C LYS A 597 49.76 15.70 8.72
N SER A 598 48.66 15.09 8.26
CA SER A 598 47.41 15.01 9.04
C SER A 598 47.41 13.89 10.08
N LYS A 599 48.35 12.95 10.00
CA LYS A 599 48.46 11.75 10.85
C LYS A 599 47.25 10.81 10.74
N ASN A 600 46.55 10.85 9.61
CA ASN A 600 45.36 10.04 9.32
C ASN A 600 45.65 8.94 8.29
N LEU A 601 44.71 7.99 8.16
CA LEU A 601 44.75 6.95 7.14
C LEU A 601 43.76 7.31 6.02
N ASN A 602 44.26 7.53 4.81
CA ASN A 602 43.44 7.67 3.62
C ASN A 602 43.22 6.28 3.03
N VAL A 603 41.98 5.83 2.96
CA VAL A 603 41.64 4.50 2.45
C VAL A 603 40.88 4.64 1.14
N LYS A 604 41.41 4.02 0.08
CA LYS A 604 40.85 4.12 -1.27
C LYS A 604 39.55 3.34 -1.40
N CYS A 605 38.54 3.94 -2.02
CA CYS A 605 37.23 3.34 -2.28
C CYS A 605 37.10 2.91 -3.75
N CYS A 606 36.02 2.21 -4.11
CA CYS A 606 35.82 1.68 -5.47
C CYS A 606 35.68 2.77 -6.55
N ASP A 607 35.39 4.01 -6.16
CA ASP A 607 35.29 5.18 -7.03
C ASP A 607 36.61 5.96 -7.15
N GLY A 608 37.71 5.43 -6.60
CA GLY A 608 39.03 6.07 -6.60
C GLY A 608 39.20 7.17 -5.55
N ASN A 609 38.12 7.62 -4.91
CA ASN A 609 38.14 8.60 -3.83
C ASN A 609 38.58 7.96 -2.51
N ASN A 610 39.02 8.80 -1.56
CA ASN A 610 39.46 8.35 -0.25
C ASN A 610 38.44 8.65 0.84
N ILE A 611 38.33 7.74 1.80
CA ILE A 611 37.83 8.06 3.13
C ILE A 611 39.00 8.25 4.09
N VAL A 612 38.92 9.29 4.92
CA VAL A 612 39.97 9.66 5.87
C VAL A 612 39.58 9.10 7.23
N VAL A 613 40.29 8.07 7.70
CA VAL A 613 40.08 7.46 9.02
C VAL A 613 40.95 8.18 10.04
N LYS A 614 40.34 8.71 11.09
CA LYS A 614 41.00 9.45 12.18
C LYS A 614 41.12 8.61 13.45
N ARG A 615 40.05 7.88 13.81
CA ARG A 615 40.02 6.99 14.98
C ARG A 615 39.31 5.68 14.66
N LEU A 616 39.82 4.60 15.25
CA LEU A 616 39.29 3.25 15.05
C LEU A 616 39.43 2.41 16.32
N LYS A 617 38.69 1.32 16.37
CA LYS A 617 38.80 0.28 17.40
C LYS A 617 39.32 -1.00 16.76
N HIS A 618 40.42 -1.53 17.31
CA HIS A 618 41.00 -2.81 16.90
C HIS A 618 41.41 -3.59 18.15
N LEU A 619 41.17 -4.91 18.15
CA LEU A 619 41.41 -5.79 19.32
C LEU A 619 40.79 -5.27 20.62
N GLY A 620 39.59 -4.68 20.52
CA GLY A 620 38.88 -4.14 21.69
C GLY A 620 39.37 -2.79 22.20
N LYS A 621 40.46 -2.23 21.66
CA LYS A 621 41.03 -0.93 22.08
C LYS A 621 40.75 0.17 21.07
N SER A 622 40.30 1.33 21.55
CA SER A 622 40.18 2.55 20.75
C SER A 622 41.56 3.19 20.60
N MET A 623 41.91 3.61 19.38
CA MET A 623 43.22 4.18 19.09
C MET A 623 43.14 5.21 17.95
N SER A 624 44.13 6.10 17.86
CA SER A 624 44.24 7.02 16.73
C SER A 624 44.69 6.30 15.46
N ALA A 625 44.48 6.92 14.31
CA ALA A 625 45.02 6.48 13.03
C ALA A 625 46.55 6.32 13.07
N LEU A 626 47.26 7.25 13.73
CA LEU A 626 48.71 7.18 13.96
C LEU A 626 49.11 5.95 14.80
N ASP A 627 48.40 5.70 15.89
CA ASP A 627 48.70 4.55 16.77
C ASP A 627 48.46 3.23 16.03
N PHE A 628 47.40 3.15 15.24
CA PHE A 628 47.14 1.98 14.40
C PHE A 628 48.23 1.80 13.34
N TYR A 629 48.66 2.91 12.72
CA TYR A 629 49.74 2.90 11.75
C TYR A 629 51.05 2.37 12.35
N ASN A 630 51.51 2.96 13.45
CA ASN A 630 52.75 2.57 14.13
C ASN A 630 52.67 1.14 14.72
N GLY A 631 51.50 0.79 15.24
CA GLY A 631 51.28 -0.49 15.93
C GLY A 631 51.12 -1.69 14.99
N PHE A 632 50.55 -1.47 13.79
CA PHE A 632 50.08 -2.54 12.91
C PHE A 632 50.48 -2.35 11.44
N VAL A 633 50.20 -1.20 10.83
CA VAL A 633 50.40 -0.98 9.38
C VAL A 633 51.89 -0.90 9.02
N ASN A 634 52.66 -0.03 9.67
CA ASN A 634 54.08 0.20 9.38
C ASN A 634 54.99 -0.99 9.72
N LYS A 635 54.45 -2.04 10.36
CA LYS A 635 55.16 -3.29 10.65
C LYS A 635 55.02 -4.33 9.54
N ARG A 636 54.35 -3.97 8.44
CA ARG A 636 54.06 -4.86 7.31
C ARG A 636 54.57 -4.28 5.99
N PRO A 637 54.88 -5.13 5.00
CA PRO A 637 55.14 -4.71 3.62
C PRO A 637 54.00 -3.85 3.05
N LYS A 638 54.31 -2.89 2.17
CA LYS A 638 53.33 -1.92 1.64
C LYS A 638 52.22 -2.58 0.82
N ASP A 639 52.50 -3.69 0.16
CA ASP A 639 51.54 -4.50 -0.59
C ASP A 639 50.46 -5.14 0.32
N GLU A 640 50.75 -5.30 1.62
CA GLU A 640 49.78 -5.75 2.63
C GLU A 640 48.94 -4.61 3.24
N TRP A 641 49.19 -3.34 2.89
CA TRP A 641 48.49 -2.18 3.48
C TRP A 641 47.07 -2.04 2.92
N ARG A 642 46.19 -2.96 3.29
CA ARG A 642 44.82 -3.03 2.80
C ARG A 642 43.85 -3.50 3.88
N PHE A 643 42.71 -2.85 3.96
CA PHE A 643 41.56 -3.37 4.69
C PHE A 643 40.75 -4.34 3.80
N GLY A 644 40.32 -5.46 4.39
CA GLY A 644 39.40 -6.43 3.77
C GLY A 644 37.98 -6.29 4.29
N SER A 645 37.02 -6.93 3.63
CA SER A 645 35.61 -7.00 4.08
C SER A 645 35.40 -7.95 5.25
#